data_AF-A0A5C6A0M7-F1
#
_entry.id   AF-A0A5C6A0M7-F1
#
_cell.length_a   1.000
_cell.length_b   1.000
_cell.length_c   1.000
_cell.angle_alpha   90.00
_cell.angle_beta   90.00
_cell.angle_gamma   90.00
#
_symmetry.space_group_name_H-M   'P 1'
#
loop_
_entity.id
_entity.type
_entity.pdbx_description
1 polymer ?
#
loop_
_entity_poly.entity_id
_entity_poly.type
_entity_poly.pdbx_seq_one_letter_code
_entity_poly.pdbx_strand_id
1 'polypeptide(L)'
;MKLCTIVAAALGLVVSLPQTGFAASYASGLRDIGGGQVEFVLNEDAADVSINLNVGGTLNLGSLTQGRHTFSLGAASAYDIVVKDSAPAGYNAIDQSANPWAGFDRPGGLAINNIPSSPYFGTIYVNQNRGLNGVNPITVGSRTMGNGIYSLTADRVGVDLPTWSVPSDPNDPALAKLPEPFASTFALGDNQGYKSSSAFYRIGMDDAGNLIASDWSNFPGQAGLAYISNDLTTGAYLFAPTADSAQTTIGSGGKIQVDGSGPFYQHGSINGEPQARGTYGVDLVVSAMDEDLDADKLFTSDTAGLNDGNAIWTWNFGSQTSGSTVRPELTIAPGDLYTSTGQDKNTSGVTFPSFSLNPAGTHSDGSPVFLDYNIGVTANAQYNAHFDKWYLSGARSNGDDSSNLVILTPEGPGGDGRDIQVDWASKQFSIDNGLDGYTDDEAVVNSLGINDIFRQAHNVSFSPDNTVMYVQRRLVAGDNNPYLGLNSGLGAKILAIPLDANGIPVIDVDDNGTPGDTTDDFITNIVPIDAGVAGSSGSYSQVKTDAAGNVYYTGNVNESLEYFSLGGSTVATTSSAGTFSIEQLLALEGDYNGDGLVNAADYTVWRDTLGSTTDLRADGNGNLIVDGPAGAGSDYEVWTSNYGAGASSGASVAIPEPTSILLATAAALGLLRRSS
;
A
#
# COMPACT_ATOMS: atom_id res chain seq x y z
N MET A 1 48.43 20.58 46.19
CA MET A 1 48.10 20.61 44.75
C MET A 1 46.77 19.89 44.60
N LYS A 2 45.79 20.54 43.99
CA LYS A 2 44.35 20.27 44.12
C LYS A 2 43.90 18.93 43.52
N LEU A 3 42.90 18.34 44.18
CA LEU A 3 41.93 17.37 43.65
C LEU A 3 41.39 17.82 42.28
N CYS A 4 41.13 16.86 41.39
CA CYS A 4 39.94 16.91 40.54
C CYS A 4 39.46 15.49 40.20
N THR A 5 38.20 15.25 40.53
CA THR A 5 37.38 14.05 40.36
C THR A 5 36.99 13.89 38.89
N ILE A 6 37.04 12.68 38.34
CA ILE A 6 36.27 12.32 37.14
C ILE A 6 35.30 11.21 37.57
N VAL A 7 34.01 11.55 37.52
CA VAL A 7 32.86 10.69 37.78
C VAL A 7 32.68 9.76 36.57
N ALA A 8 32.50 8.46 36.84
CA ALA A 8 32.07 7.48 35.85
C ALA A 8 30.60 7.76 35.47
N ALA A 9 30.34 8.05 34.20
CA ALA A 9 28.99 8.03 33.64
C ALA A 9 28.72 6.62 33.10
N ALA A 10 27.64 6.02 33.59
CA ALA A 10 27.12 4.76 33.07
C ALA A 10 26.66 4.97 31.62
N LEU A 11 27.19 4.17 30.68
CA LEU A 11 26.60 4.02 29.36
C LEU A 11 25.26 3.29 29.54
N GLY A 12 24.15 4.02 29.41
CA GLY A 12 22.88 3.43 29.06
C GLY A 12 22.93 3.04 27.58
N LEU A 13 22.79 1.76 27.31
CA LEU A 13 22.52 1.24 25.97
C LEU A 13 21.13 1.75 25.57
N VAL A 14 21.06 2.80 24.77
CA VAL A 14 19.82 3.18 24.08
C VAL A 14 19.69 2.20 22.92
N VAL A 15 18.85 1.17 23.11
CA VAL A 15 18.36 0.37 22.00
C VAL A 15 17.54 1.31 21.12
N SER A 16 17.92 1.38 19.86
CA SER A 16 17.23 2.12 18.80
C SER A 16 15.81 1.59 18.63
N LEU A 17 14.81 2.44 18.87
CA LEU A 17 13.46 2.22 18.35
C LEU A 17 13.30 3.08 17.09
N PRO A 18 13.38 2.51 15.87
CA PRO A 18 12.77 3.13 14.71
C PRO A 18 11.63 2.22 14.23
N GLN A 19 10.47 2.34 14.87
CA GLN A 19 9.21 2.06 14.19
C GLN A 19 8.20 3.13 14.61
N THR A 20 8.00 4.12 13.76
CA THR A 20 6.85 5.02 13.86
C THR A 20 6.05 4.95 12.57
N GLY A 21 5.53 3.77 12.24
CA GLY A 21 4.32 3.76 11.43
C GLY A 21 3.22 4.38 12.29
N PHE A 22 2.66 5.52 11.91
CA PHE A 22 1.47 6.03 12.58
C PHE A 22 0.26 5.20 12.16
N ALA A 23 -0.69 4.97 13.07
CA ALA A 23 -2.03 4.49 12.76
C ALA A 23 -2.95 5.08 13.82
N ALA A 24 -3.96 5.83 13.40
CA ALA A 24 -4.76 6.65 14.30
C ALA A 24 -6.22 6.66 13.89
N SER A 25 -7.10 6.79 14.89
CA SER A 25 -8.45 7.30 14.67
C SER A 25 -8.38 8.75 14.18
N TYR A 26 -9.12 9.06 13.12
CA TYR A 26 -9.13 10.37 12.48
C TYR A 26 -10.48 10.69 11.84
N ALA A 27 -10.73 11.99 11.67
CA ALA A 27 -11.92 12.49 11.00
C ALA A 27 -11.66 12.69 9.51
N SER A 28 -12.60 12.27 8.67
CA SER A 28 -12.56 12.40 7.22
C SER A 28 -13.94 12.70 6.64
N GLY A 29 -14.08 12.82 5.32
CA GLY A 29 -15.38 13.08 4.67
C GLY A 29 -16.12 14.32 5.19
N LEU A 30 -15.40 15.43 5.37
CA LEU A 30 -15.94 16.69 5.90
C LEU A 30 -16.95 17.32 4.93
N ARG A 31 -18.18 17.57 5.39
CA ARG A 31 -19.27 18.06 4.51
C ARG A 31 -20.19 19.06 5.22
N ASP A 32 -20.53 20.15 4.53
CA ASP A 32 -21.67 20.99 4.91
C ASP A 32 -22.97 20.31 4.47
N ILE A 33 -23.79 19.92 5.44
CA ILE A 33 -25.08 19.25 5.21
C ILE A 33 -26.27 20.22 5.31
N GLY A 34 -25.99 21.52 5.37
CA GLY A 34 -26.97 22.59 5.46
C GLY A 34 -27.43 22.87 6.89
N GLY A 35 -28.13 23.99 7.07
CA GLY A 35 -28.64 24.41 8.39
C GLY A 35 -27.55 24.80 9.40
N GLY A 36 -26.32 25.06 8.93
CA GLY A 36 -25.18 25.34 9.81
C GLY A 36 -24.60 24.10 10.48
N GLN A 37 -24.86 22.91 9.93
CA GLN A 37 -24.33 21.63 10.42
C GLN A 37 -23.23 21.13 9.48
N VAL A 38 -22.17 20.63 10.07
CA VAL A 38 -21.09 19.93 9.38
C VAL A 38 -21.13 18.46 9.78
N GLU A 39 -20.94 17.57 8.80
CA GLU A 39 -20.73 16.13 9.00
C GLU A 39 -19.25 15.77 8.83
N PHE A 40 -18.80 14.76 9.56
CA PHE A 40 -17.52 14.06 9.36
C PHE A 40 -17.70 12.56 9.64
N VAL A 41 -16.75 11.75 9.18
CA VAL A 41 -16.69 10.30 9.41
C VAL A 41 -15.46 9.97 10.24
N LEU A 42 -15.64 9.23 11.33
CA LEU A 42 -14.54 8.60 12.06
C LEU A 42 -14.29 7.19 11.50
N ASN A 43 -13.04 6.88 11.17
CA ASN A 43 -12.61 5.55 10.71
C ASN A 43 -12.65 4.49 11.82
N GLU A 44 -12.50 4.90 13.08
CA GLU A 44 -12.49 4.06 14.27
C GLU A 44 -13.21 4.75 15.43
N ASP A 45 -13.39 4.05 16.55
CA ASP A 45 -13.76 4.69 17.81
C ASP A 45 -12.68 5.72 18.19
N ALA A 46 -13.07 6.75 18.96
CA ALA A 46 -12.17 7.80 19.42
C ALA A 46 -12.42 8.09 20.90
N ALA A 47 -11.33 8.20 21.67
CA ALA A 47 -11.39 8.50 23.10
C ALA A 47 -11.95 9.90 23.38
N ASP A 48 -11.58 10.90 22.58
CA ASP A 48 -12.12 12.27 22.66
C ASP A 48 -12.10 12.93 21.28
N VAL A 49 -13.20 13.59 20.93
CA VAL A 49 -13.29 14.41 19.72
C VAL A 49 -13.65 15.84 20.12
N SER A 50 -12.87 16.79 19.61
CA SER A 50 -13.12 18.21 19.83
C SER A 50 -13.03 19.01 18.54
N ILE A 51 -13.83 20.07 18.44
CA ILE A 51 -13.90 20.95 17.28
C ILE A 51 -13.40 22.33 17.69
N ASN A 52 -12.23 22.73 17.20
CA ASN A 52 -11.69 24.05 17.42
C ASN A 52 -12.26 24.99 16.35
N LEU A 53 -13.22 25.85 16.73
CA LEU A 53 -13.82 26.81 15.82
C LEU A 53 -12.97 28.09 15.77
N ASN A 54 -12.81 28.67 14.58
CA ASN A 54 -12.11 29.94 14.42
C ASN A 54 -12.76 31.10 15.19
N VAL A 55 -14.06 30.98 15.49
CA VAL A 55 -14.83 31.86 16.36
C VAL A 55 -15.87 31.02 17.11
N GLY A 56 -16.04 31.30 18.41
CA GLY A 56 -16.95 30.53 19.28
C GLY A 56 -16.24 29.55 20.23
N GLY A 57 -14.93 29.35 20.07
CA GLY A 57 -14.12 28.50 20.96
C GLY A 57 -14.16 27.02 20.56
N THR A 58 -13.84 26.14 21.50
CA THR A 58 -13.80 24.70 21.29
C THR A 58 -15.11 24.04 21.69
N LEU A 59 -15.69 23.23 20.80
CA LEU A 59 -16.77 22.32 21.12
C LEU A 59 -16.18 20.94 21.42
N ASN A 60 -16.32 20.46 22.66
CA ASN A 60 -15.93 19.10 23.00
C ASN A 60 -17.14 18.16 22.81
N LEU A 61 -16.96 17.12 21.99
CA LEU A 61 -17.96 16.09 21.70
C LEU A 61 -17.78 14.83 22.57
N GLY A 62 -16.65 14.74 23.29
CA GLY A 62 -16.27 13.59 24.10
C GLY A 62 -15.91 12.38 23.26
N SER A 63 -15.98 11.20 23.87
CA SER A 63 -15.77 9.93 23.18
C SER A 63 -16.85 9.71 22.12
N LEU A 64 -16.45 9.34 20.91
CA LEU A 64 -17.34 9.01 19.81
C LEU A 64 -16.99 7.63 19.27
N THR A 65 -18.00 6.88 18.85
CA THR A 65 -17.78 5.61 18.16
C THR A 65 -17.42 5.85 16.70
N GLN A 66 -16.88 4.86 16.02
CA GLN A 66 -16.73 4.83 14.57
C GLN A 66 -18.04 5.27 13.87
N GLY A 67 -17.90 5.97 12.74
CA GLY A 67 -19.00 6.30 11.84
C GLY A 67 -19.24 7.79 11.66
N ARG A 68 -20.44 8.14 11.19
CA ARG A 68 -20.82 9.51 10.84
C ARG A 68 -21.25 10.31 12.06
N HIS A 69 -20.71 11.52 12.19
CA HIS A 69 -21.02 12.46 13.26
C HIS A 69 -21.28 13.85 12.71
N THR A 70 -21.99 14.67 13.49
CA THR A 70 -22.27 16.06 13.10
C THR A 70 -22.02 17.03 14.25
N PHE A 71 -21.68 18.26 13.90
CA PHE A 71 -21.60 19.36 14.85
C PHE A 71 -22.16 20.65 14.25
N SER A 72 -22.49 21.59 15.13
CA SER A 72 -22.99 22.91 14.71
C SER A 72 -21.84 23.88 14.50
N LEU A 73 -21.77 24.48 13.31
CA LEU A 73 -20.77 25.47 12.95
C LEU A 73 -21.03 26.83 13.62
N GLY A 74 -22.29 27.14 13.93
CA GLY A 74 -22.67 28.41 14.55
C GLY A 74 -22.28 29.61 13.67
N ALA A 75 -21.47 30.53 14.23
CA ALA A 75 -20.96 31.69 13.50
C ALA A 75 -19.56 31.45 12.88
N ALA A 76 -19.01 30.24 13.02
CA ALA A 76 -17.70 29.89 12.50
C ALA A 76 -17.73 29.74 10.98
N SER A 77 -16.56 29.90 10.37
CA SER A 77 -16.33 29.67 8.94
C SER A 77 -15.15 28.76 8.68
N ALA A 78 -14.38 28.44 9.71
CA ALA A 78 -13.26 27.51 9.69
C ALA A 78 -13.22 26.79 11.04
N TYR A 79 -12.78 25.54 10.99
CA TYR A 79 -12.70 24.64 12.12
C TYR A 79 -11.62 23.59 11.91
N ASP A 80 -11.11 23.07 13.02
CA ASP A 80 -10.27 21.88 13.07
C ASP A 80 -10.98 20.80 13.89
N ILE A 81 -11.08 19.60 13.34
CA ILE A 81 -11.57 18.42 14.06
C ILE A 81 -10.35 17.72 14.63
N VAL A 82 -10.25 17.72 15.95
CA VAL A 82 -9.16 17.07 16.70
C VAL A 82 -9.71 15.77 17.27
N VAL A 83 -9.17 14.66 16.79
CA VAL A 83 -9.48 13.31 17.23
C VAL A 83 -8.33 12.81 18.07
N LYS A 84 -8.61 12.47 19.32
CA LYS A 84 -7.66 11.83 20.22
C LYS A 84 -8.03 10.38 20.37
N ASP A 85 -7.03 9.53 20.26
CA ASP A 85 -7.22 8.11 20.46
C ASP A 85 -6.06 7.52 21.25
N SER A 86 -6.39 6.39 21.85
CA SER A 86 -5.47 5.59 22.59
C SER A 86 -5.91 4.14 22.57
N ALA A 87 -5.13 3.35 21.85
CA ALA A 87 -5.26 1.91 21.82
C ALA A 87 -3.90 1.28 22.19
N PRO A 88 -3.89 0.06 22.75
CA PRO A 88 -2.66 -0.69 22.90
C PRO A 88 -1.93 -0.79 21.56
N ALA A 89 -0.62 -0.52 21.55
CA ALA A 89 0.19 -0.61 20.35
C ALA A 89 0.25 -2.06 19.83
N GLY A 90 0.10 -2.24 18.53
CA GLY A 90 0.11 -3.51 17.83
C GLY A 90 -0.93 -3.50 16.71
N TYR A 91 -0.57 -4.02 15.53
CA TYR A 91 -1.52 -4.12 14.43
C TYR A 91 -2.65 -5.09 14.78
N ASN A 92 -3.81 -4.54 15.11
CA ASN A 92 -5.00 -5.31 15.42
C ASN A 92 -5.96 -5.27 14.23
N ALA A 93 -6.50 -6.43 13.86
CA ALA A 93 -7.60 -6.50 12.90
C ALA A 93 -8.89 -6.02 13.60
N ILE A 94 -9.49 -4.94 13.11
CA ILE A 94 -10.59 -4.28 13.86
C ILE A 94 -11.99 -4.74 13.42
N ASP A 95 -12.20 -5.25 12.20
CA ASP A 95 -13.57 -5.34 11.64
C ASP A 95 -13.97 -6.57 10.80
N GLN A 96 -13.18 -7.66 10.81
CA GLN A 96 -13.27 -8.64 9.73
C GLN A 96 -14.58 -9.46 9.62
N SER A 97 -15.24 -9.83 10.72
CA SER A 97 -16.33 -10.83 10.65
C SER A 97 -17.76 -10.27 10.72
N ALA A 98 -17.93 -8.98 11.01
CA ALA A 98 -19.24 -8.39 11.28
C ALA A 98 -19.64 -7.26 10.31
N ASN A 99 -18.70 -6.67 9.57
CA ASN A 99 -19.02 -5.60 8.63
C ASN A 99 -19.56 -6.18 7.30
N PRO A 100 -20.86 -6.01 6.99
CA PRO A 100 -21.45 -6.57 5.77
C PRO A 100 -21.01 -5.85 4.49
N TRP A 101 -20.28 -4.73 4.60
CA TRP A 101 -19.73 -3.97 3.48
C TRP A 101 -18.31 -4.40 3.11
N ALA A 102 -17.65 -5.17 3.96
CA ALA A 102 -16.26 -5.58 3.76
C ALA A 102 -16.09 -6.83 2.87
N GLY A 103 -17.18 -7.52 2.50
CA GLY A 103 -17.12 -8.69 1.59
C GLY A 103 -17.05 -8.31 0.10
N PHE A 104 -16.31 -9.07 -0.70
CA PHE A 104 -16.08 -8.87 -2.14
C PHE A 104 -15.75 -10.19 -2.83
N ASP A 105 -16.47 -10.62 -3.88
CA ASP A 105 -16.13 -11.90 -4.54
C ASP A 105 -14.66 -11.97 -5.01
N ARG A 106 -14.09 -10.89 -5.58
CA ARG A 106 -12.74 -10.89 -6.16
C ARG A 106 -12.23 -9.44 -6.30
N PRO A 107 -11.77 -8.81 -5.21
CA PRO A 107 -11.22 -7.47 -5.29
C PRO A 107 -9.92 -7.50 -6.12
N GLY A 108 -9.84 -6.70 -7.18
CA GLY A 108 -8.67 -6.58 -8.06
C GLY A 108 -7.85 -5.31 -7.85
N GLY A 109 -8.52 -4.26 -7.36
CA GLY A 109 -7.98 -2.93 -7.18
C GLY A 109 -8.34 -2.33 -5.81
N LEU A 110 -7.44 -1.57 -5.21
CA LEU A 110 -7.60 -0.84 -3.96
C LEU A 110 -6.88 0.50 -4.06
N ALA A 111 -7.59 1.59 -3.79
CA ALA A 111 -7.02 2.91 -3.65
C ALA A 111 -7.70 3.65 -2.50
N ILE A 112 -6.98 4.57 -1.86
CA ILE A 112 -7.48 5.36 -0.73
C ILE A 112 -7.19 6.83 -1.01
N ASN A 113 -8.20 7.68 -0.87
CA ASN A 113 -8.02 9.11 -1.07
C ASN A 113 -7.37 9.74 0.15
N ASN A 114 -6.06 9.93 0.06
CA ASN A 114 -5.22 10.50 1.11
C ASN A 114 -5.03 12.02 0.99
N ILE A 115 -5.83 12.71 0.17
CA ILE A 115 -5.68 14.14 -0.10
C ILE A 115 -6.60 14.93 0.83
N PRO A 116 -6.09 15.62 1.87
CA PRO A 116 -6.94 16.23 2.89
C PRO A 116 -7.79 17.40 2.38
N SER A 117 -7.36 18.06 1.31
CA SER A 117 -8.11 19.11 0.63
C SER A 117 -9.22 18.58 -0.29
N SER A 118 -9.25 17.26 -0.54
CA SER A 118 -10.30 16.63 -1.32
C SER A 118 -11.58 16.50 -0.49
N PRO A 119 -12.77 16.80 -1.04
CA PRO A 119 -14.04 16.51 -0.36
C PRO A 119 -14.25 15.02 -0.13
N TYR A 120 -13.46 14.16 -0.78
CA TYR A 120 -13.49 12.71 -0.66
C TYR A 120 -12.34 12.15 0.18
N PHE A 121 -11.63 12.99 0.95
CA PHE A 121 -10.59 12.54 1.88
C PHE A 121 -11.09 11.39 2.76
N GLY A 122 -10.31 10.32 2.86
CA GLY A 122 -10.63 9.08 3.58
C GLY A 122 -11.54 8.10 2.83
N THR A 123 -11.93 8.39 1.59
CA THR A 123 -12.72 7.45 0.77
C THR A 123 -11.86 6.28 0.32
N ILE A 124 -12.39 5.07 0.46
CA ILE A 124 -11.77 3.81 0.05
C ILE A 124 -12.45 3.36 -1.25
N TYR A 125 -11.66 3.05 -2.27
CA TYR A 125 -12.13 2.55 -3.55
C TYR A 125 -11.69 1.11 -3.72
N VAL A 126 -12.64 0.22 -3.95
CA VAL A 126 -12.37 -1.21 -4.18
C VAL A 126 -12.92 -1.58 -5.55
N ASN A 127 -12.04 -2.01 -6.44
CA ASN A 127 -12.43 -2.55 -7.73
C ASN A 127 -12.79 -4.04 -7.59
N GLN A 128 -13.99 -4.40 -8.02
CA GLN A 128 -14.54 -5.74 -7.94
C GLN A 128 -14.58 -6.38 -9.34
N ASN A 129 -13.87 -7.51 -9.50
CA ASN A 129 -13.69 -8.21 -10.76
C ASN A 129 -14.30 -9.63 -10.73
N ARG A 130 -15.55 -9.82 -11.18
CA ARG A 130 -16.12 -11.16 -11.27
C ARG A 130 -15.54 -11.96 -12.44
N GLY A 131 -14.83 -13.05 -12.14
CA GLY A 131 -14.24 -13.95 -13.14
C GLY A 131 -15.17 -15.07 -13.62
N LEU A 132 -15.31 -15.15 -14.96
CA LEU A 132 -15.45 -16.32 -15.85
C LEU A 132 -15.97 -17.69 -15.35
N ASN A 133 -16.91 -18.24 -16.13
CA ASN A 133 -17.19 -19.68 -16.31
C ASN A 133 -17.50 -20.53 -15.07
N GLY A 134 -18.47 -20.12 -14.25
CA GLY A 134 -19.07 -21.05 -13.29
C GLY A 134 -18.09 -21.62 -12.26
N VAL A 135 -16.94 -20.97 -12.06
CA VAL A 135 -16.16 -21.14 -10.83
C VAL A 135 -17.05 -20.56 -9.74
N ASN A 136 -17.63 -21.43 -8.93
CA ASN A 136 -18.45 -21.01 -7.80
C ASN A 136 -17.60 -20.11 -6.88
N PRO A 137 -18.21 -19.06 -6.27
CA PRO A 137 -17.53 -18.27 -5.25
C PRO A 137 -16.88 -19.20 -4.23
N ILE A 138 -15.64 -18.88 -3.82
CA ILE A 138 -14.97 -19.66 -2.78
C ILE A 138 -15.71 -19.30 -1.51
N THR A 139 -16.65 -20.17 -1.13
CA THR A 139 -17.80 -19.84 -0.30
C THR A 139 -17.39 -19.43 1.12
N VAL A 140 -17.10 -18.14 1.33
CA VAL A 140 -16.87 -17.55 2.66
C VAL A 140 -17.44 -16.12 2.69
N GLY A 141 -18.75 -15.97 2.88
CA GLY A 141 -19.36 -14.69 3.30
C GLY A 141 -19.62 -13.62 2.23
N SER A 142 -19.43 -13.90 0.94
CA SER A 142 -19.50 -12.86 -0.12
C SER A 142 -20.88 -12.18 -0.32
N ARG A 143 -20.83 -10.88 -0.64
CA ARG A 143 -21.94 -10.07 -1.14
C ARG A 143 -22.21 -10.41 -2.61
N THR A 144 -23.49 -10.49 -3.02
CA THR A 144 -23.83 -10.65 -4.44
C THR A 144 -23.64 -9.31 -5.16
N MET A 145 -22.45 -9.08 -5.70
CA MET A 145 -22.00 -7.79 -6.21
C MET A 145 -21.94 -7.75 -7.76
N GLY A 146 -22.17 -6.57 -8.33
CA GLY A 146 -21.89 -6.28 -9.74
C GLY A 146 -20.40 -5.97 -9.98
N ASN A 147 -19.96 -6.02 -11.24
CA ASN A 147 -18.63 -5.57 -11.64
C ASN A 147 -18.56 -4.04 -11.58
N GLY A 148 -17.46 -3.52 -11.05
CA GLY A 148 -17.18 -2.08 -11.03
C GLY A 148 -16.40 -1.62 -9.81
N ILE A 149 -16.28 -0.31 -9.68
CA ILE A 149 -15.60 0.32 -8.56
C ILE A 149 -16.64 0.68 -7.49
N TYR A 150 -16.41 0.16 -6.29
CA TYR A 150 -17.19 0.47 -5.11
C TYR A 150 -16.44 1.53 -4.30
N SER A 151 -17.19 2.44 -3.69
CA SER A 151 -16.68 3.44 -2.76
C SER A 151 -17.24 3.22 -1.36
N LEU A 152 -16.36 3.34 -0.38
CA LEU A 152 -16.69 3.23 1.04
C LEU A 152 -16.16 4.47 1.75
N THR A 153 -16.90 4.94 2.76
CA THR A 153 -16.37 5.93 3.72
C THR A 153 -15.31 5.30 4.63
N ALA A 154 -14.55 6.10 5.38
CA ALA A 154 -13.43 5.61 6.20
C ALA A 154 -13.85 4.63 7.32
N ASP A 155 -15.12 4.68 7.74
CA ASP A 155 -15.78 3.69 8.60
C ASP A 155 -16.14 2.38 7.87
N ARG A 156 -15.67 2.22 6.63
CA ARG A 156 -15.84 1.02 5.79
C ARG A 156 -17.31 0.73 5.47
N VAL A 157 -18.14 1.76 5.34
CA VAL A 157 -19.55 1.66 4.91
C VAL A 157 -19.68 2.08 3.45
N GLY A 158 -20.39 1.30 2.64
CA GLY A 158 -20.62 1.60 1.23
C GLY A 158 -21.41 2.90 1.02
N VAL A 159 -20.96 3.74 0.09
CA VAL A 159 -21.51 5.08 -0.14
C VAL A 159 -21.66 5.40 -1.63
N ASP A 160 -22.74 6.06 -2.00
CA ASP A 160 -22.92 6.70 -3.31
C ASP A 160 -22.40 8.15 -3.24
N LEU A 161 -21.14 8.39 -3.62
CA LEU A 161 -20.44 9.66 -3.41
C LEU A 161 -21.15 10.93 -3.92
N PRO A 162 -21.89 10.95 -5.04
CA PRO A 162 -22.57 12.16 -5.50
C PRO A 162 -23.64 12.67 -4.53
N THR A 163 -24.28 11.74 -3.81
CA THR A 163 -25.33 12.04 -2.85
C THR A 163 -24.91 11.78 -1.40
N TRP A 164 -23.77 11.11 -1.22
CA TRP A 164 -23.28 10.52 0.01
C TRP A 164 -24.28 9.62 0.74
N SER A 165 -25.25 9.09 -0.01
CA SER A 165 -26.24 8.18 0.54
C SER A 165 -25.64 6.79 0.76
N VAL A 166 -26.03 6.15 1.85
CA VAL A 166 -25.69 4.75 2.16
C VAL A 166 -26.90 3.91 1.80
N PRO A 167 -26.79 2.97 0.85
CA PRO A 167 -27.88 2.05 0.54
C PRO A 167 -28.25 1.19 1.75
N SER A 168 -29.53 0.83 1.86
CA SER A 168 -29.98 -0.03 2.96
C SER A 168 -29.54 -1.50 2.82
N ASP A 169 -29.28 -1.94 1.59
CA ASP A 169 -28.79 -3.28 1.28
C ASP A 169 -27.31 -3.19 0.89
N PRO A 170 -26.40 -3.82 1.66
CA PRO A 170 -25.01 -3.95 1.27
C PRO A 170 -24.83 -4.64 -0.08
N ASN A 171 -25.76 -5.46 -0.56
CA ASN A 171 -25.65 -6.10 -1.87
C ASN A 171 -26.16 -5.24 -3.04
N ASP A 172 -26.54 -3.97 -2.81
CA ASP A 172 -27.09 -3.13 -3.88
C ASP A 172 -26.06 -2.94 -5.02
N PRO A 173 -26.34 -3.48 -6.23
CA PRO A 173 -25.41 -3.37 -7.36
C PRO A 173 -25.29 -1.93 -7.87
N ALA A 174 -26.16 -1.00 -7.47
CA ALA A 174 -26.06 0.42 -7.84
C ALA A 174 -24.80 1.11 -7.26
N LEU A 175 -24.12 0.49 -6.29
CA LEU A 175 -22.82 0.93 -5.79
C LEU A 175 -21.65 0.55 -6.69
N ALA A 176 -21.85 -0.41 -7.62
CA ALA A 176 -20.85 -0.73 -8.61
C ALA A 176 -20.83 0.39 -9.66
N LYS A 177 -19.88 1.32 -9.55
CA LYS A 177 -19.77 2.45 -10.49
C LYS A 177 -18.74 2.16 -11.57
N LEU A 178 -19.17 2.35 -12.82
CA LEU A 178 -18.31 2.41 -14.00
C LEU A 178 -18.90 3.51 -14.89
N PRO A 179 -18.41 4.76 -14.82
CA PRO A 179 -18.98 5.84 -15.61
C PRO A 179 -18.77 5.62 -17.12
N GLU A 180 -19.58 6.28 -17.95
CA GLU A 180 -19.34 6.28 -19.40
C GLU A 180 -17.97 6.91 -19.71
N PRO A 181 -17.24 6.42 -20.74
CA PRO A 181 -17.68 5.47 -21.77
C PRO A 181 -17.55 3.97 -21.39
N PHE A 182 -17.18 3.65 -20.15
CA PHE A 182 -16.88 2.28 -19.72
C PHE A 182 -18.14 1.43 -19.52
N ALA A 183 -19.19 2.01 -18.92
CA ALA A 183 -20.46 1.31 -18.69
C ALA A 183 -20.98 0.59 -19.95
N SER A 184 -21.02 1.28 -21.08
CA SER A 184 -21.52 0.73 -22.34
C SER A 184 -20.60 -0.31 -23.01
N THR A 185 -19.29 -0.23 -22.78
CA THR A 185 -18.29 -1.12 -23.38
C THR A 185 -18.10 -2.41 -22.58
N PHE A 186 -18.06 -2.31 -21.25
CA PHE A 186 -17.95 -3.47 -20.36
C PHE A 186 -19.28 -4.23 -20.20
N ALA A 187 -20.44 -3.58 -20.41
CA ALA A 187 -21.74 -4.26 -20.46
C ALA A 187 -21.88 -5.24 -21.65
N LEU A 188 -21.05 -5.12 -22.69
CA LEU A 188 -21.05 -6.01 -23.86
C LEU A 188 -20.33 -7.35 -23.60
N GLY A 189 -19.52 -7.45 -22.54
CA GLY A 189 -18.77 -8.64 -22.16
C GLY A 189 -19.64 -9.84 -21.73
N ASP A 190 -20.90 -9.60 -21.37
CA ASP A 190 -21.82 -10.67 -20.95
C ASP A 190 -22.46 -11.45 -22.13
N ASN A 191 -22.52 -10.85 -23.32
CA ASN A 191 -23.38 -11.36 -24.41
C ASN A 191 -22.65 -11.96 -25.62
N GLN A 192 -21.30 -11.92 -25.67
CA GLN A 192 -20.53 -12.34 -26.85
C GLN A 192 -19.63 -13.58 -26.63
N GLY A 193 -19.74 -14.29 -25.50
CA GLY A 193 -18.91 -15.47 -25.22
C GLY A 193 -17.42 -15.15 -24.93
N TYR A 194 -16.99 -13.91 -25.12
CA TYR A 194 -15.71 -13.36 -24.70
C TYR A 194 -15.89 -12.61 -23.38
N LYS A 195 -16.12 -13.37 -22.32
CA LYS A 195 -16.24 -12.84 -20.96
C LYS A 195 -14.83 -12.50 -20.44
N SER A 196 -14.17 -11.47 -20.96
CA SER A 196 -12.92 -11.02 -20.31
C SER A 196 -13.27 -10.52 -18.91
N SER A 197 -12.59 -11.10 -17.92
CA SER A 197 -12.92 -11.09 -16.50
C SER A 197 -12.39 -9.87 -15.74
N SER A 198 -12.32 -8.69 -16.35
CA SER A 198 -11.59 -7.57 -15.76
C SER A 198 -12.14 -6.23 -16.25
N ALA A 199 -13.06 -5.65 -15.47
CA ALA A 199 -13.30 -4.21 -15.56
C ALA A 199 -12.19 -3.56 -14.71
N PHE A 200 -11.08 -3.24 -15.36
CA PHE A 200 -9.84 -2.78 -14.72
C PHE A 200 -9.12 -3.81 -13.83
N TYR A 201 -7.80 -3.86 -13.94
CA TYR A 201 -6.96 -4.76 -13.17
C TYR A 201 -6.53 -4.09 -11.86
N ARG A 202 -5.90 -2.91 -11.92
CA ARG A 202 -5.50 -2.10 -10.75
C ARG A 202 -6.03 -0.68 -10.86
N ILE A 203 -6.03 0.01 -9.72
CA ILE A 203 -6.37 1.43 -9.62
C ILE A 203 -5.28 2.16 -8.83
N GLY A 204 -4.79 3.27 -9.37
CA GLY A 204 -4.00 4.29 -8.67
C GLY A 204 -4.78 5.60 -8.62
N MET A 205 -4.15 6.68 -8.15
CA MET A 205 -4.75 8.02 -8.09
C MET A 205 -3.82 9.09 -8.64
N ASP A 206 -4.41 10.14 -9.22
CA ASP A 206 -3.72 11.39 -9.53
C ASP A 206 -3.66 12.35 -8.31
N ASP A 207 -2.98 13.49 -8.46
CA ASP A 207 -2.75 14.44 -7.36
C ASP A 207 -4.05 15.14 -6.86
N ALA A 208 -5.17 14.99 -7.57
CA ALA A 208 -6.49 15.50 -7.18
C ALA A 208 -7.43 14.40 -6.65
N GLY A 209 -6.94 13.16 -6.57
CA GLY A 209 -7.64 12.00 -6.06
C GLY A 209 -8.55 11.32 -7.07
N ASN A 210 -8.45 11.70 -8.36
CA ASN A 210 -9.13 10.97 -9.42
C ASN A 210 -8.44 9.62 -9.64
N LEU A 211 -9.21 8.60 -9.99
CA LEU A 211 -8.68 7.26 -10.19
C LEU A 211 -8.07 7.15 -11.59
N ILE A 212 -6.89 6.53 -11.64
CA ILE A 212 -6.29 6.04 -12.87
C ILE A 212 -6.36 4.53 -12.82
N ALA A 213 -7.07 3.93 -13.76
CA ALA A 213 -7.32 2.50 -13.79
C ALA A 213 -6.55 1.85 -14.95
N SER A 214 -5.84 0.75 -14.67
CA SER A 214 -5.18 -0.05 -15.69
C SER A 214 -6.09 -1.16 -16.18
N ASP A 215 -5.98 -1.49 -17.47
CA ASP A 215 -6.68 -2.61 -18.10
C ASP A 215 -5.68 -3.70 -18.50
N TRP A 216 -5.96 -4.94 -18.07
CA TRP A 216 -5.18 -6.14 -18.39
C TRP A 216 -5.96 -7.01 -19.39
N SER A 217 -6.36 -6.42 -20.52
CA SER A 217 -7.06 -7.10 -21.61
C SER A 217 -6.18 -7.21 -22.86
N ASN A 218 -6.22 -8.37 -23.53
CA ASN A 218 -5.44 -8.63 -24.74
C ASN A 218 -6.18 -8.16 -26.03
N PHE A 219 -7.17 -7.27 -25.91
CA PHE A 219 -8.07 -6.93 -27.02
C PHE A 219 -7.80 -5.53 -27.59
N PRO A 220 -7.68 -5.39 -28.93
CA PRO A 220 -7.60 -4.08 -29.57
C PRO A 220 -8.91 -3.29 -29.34
N GLY A 221 -8.79 -2.02 -28.94
CA GLY A 221 -9.94 -1.11 -28.75
C GLY A 221 -10.44 -0.95 -27.32
N GLN A 222 -9.70 -1.42 -26.31
CA GLN A 222 -9.98 -1.17 -24.88
C GLN A 222 -9.06 -0.08 -24.30
N ALA A 223 -9.30 0.31 -23.04
CA ALA A 223 -8.78 1.54 -22.46
C ALA A 223 -7.25 1.65 -22.45
N GLY A 224 -6.56 0.55 -22.15
CA GLY A 224 -5.20 0.57 -21.62
C GLY A 224 -5.13 1.25 -20.26
N LEU A 225 -5.24 2.59 -20.28
CA LEU A 225 -5.38 3.43 -19.11
C LEU A 225 -6.68 4.24 -19.18
N ALA A 226 -7.39 4.29 -18.05
CA ALA A 226 -8.64 4.99 -17.89
C ALA A 226 -8.55 6.02 -16.77
N TYR A 227 -9.20 7.16 -16.98
CA TYR A 227 -9.51 8.13 -15.95
C TYR A 227 -10.93 7.90 -15.44
N ILE A 228 -11.11 8.00 -14.12
CA ILE A 228 -12.41 8.00 -13.44
C ILE A 228 -12.38 9.10 -12.38
N SER A 229 -13.37 10.00 -12.36
CA SER A 229 -13.43 11.04 -11.34
C SER A 229 -13.54 10.46 -9.92
N ASN A 230 -13.02 11.19 -8.94
CA ASN A 230 -13.05 10.81 -7.53
C ASN A 230 -14.46 10.55 -6.96
N ASP A 231 -15.51 11.08 -7.58
CA ASP A 231 -16.92 10.85 -7.24
C ASP A 231 -17.58 9.70 -8.03
N LEU A 232 -16.81 9.05 -8.90
CA LEU A 232 -17.20 7.94 -9.79
C LEU A 232 -18.31 8.28 -10.81
N THR A 233 -18.55 9.56 -11.11
CA THR A 233 -19.61 9.98 -12.05
C THR A 233 -19.15 10.15 -13.49
N THR A 234 -17.87 10.43 -13.70
CA THR A 234 -17.30 10.69 -15.03
C THR A 234 -16.10 9.81 -15.32
N GLY A 235 -15.96 9.42 -16.58
CA GLY A 235 -14.88 8.56 -17.04
C GLY A 235 -14.36 9.00 -18.39
N ALA A 236 -13.10 8.65 -18.69
CA ALA A 236 -12.50 8.88 -20.00
C ALA A 236 -11.42 7.85 -20.32
N TYR A 237 -11.40 7.36 -21.55
CA TYR A 237 -10.24 6.67 -22.09
C TYR A 237 -9.09 7.67 -22.28
N LEU A 238 -7.93 7.41 -21.68
CA LEU A 238 -6.79 8.30 -21.84
C LEU A 238 -6.23 8.23 -23.27
N PHE A 239 -6.29 7.06 -23.93
CA PHE A 239 -5.82 6.87 -25.30
C PHE A 239 -6.93 7.00 -26.37
N ALA A 240 -6.54 7.40 -27.57
CA ALA A 240 -7.42 7.50 -28.75
C ALA A 240 -8.01 6.14 -29.15
N PRO A 241 -9.33 6.02 -29.38
CA PRO A 241 -9.91 4.81 -29.94
C PRO A 241 -9.35 4.55 -31.34
N THR A 242 -9.09 3.29 -31.67
CA THR A 242 -8.61 2.92 -32.99
C THR A 242 -9.75 2.96 -34.01
N ALA A 243 -9.48 3.52 -35.19
CA ALA A 243 -10.42 3.49 -36.34
C ALA A 243 -10.26 2.21 -37.20
N ASP A 244 -9.32 1.33 -36.85
CA ASP A 244 -8.91 0.21 -37.70
C ASP A 244 -9.35 -1.14 -37.10
N SER A 245 -10.34 -1.76 -37.74
CA SER A 245 -10.81 -3.12 -37.47
C SER A 245 -9.86 -4.21 -37.97
N ALA A 246 -8.78 -3.86 -38.68
CA ALA A 246 -7.82 -4.80 -39.25
C ALA A 246 -6.78 -5.34 -38.25
N GLN A 247 -6.73 -4.82 -37.02
CA GLN A 247 -5.90 -5.38 -35.94
C GLN A 247 -6.64 -6.39 -35.06
N THR A 248 -7.75 -6.95 -35.56
CA THR A 248 -8.45 -8.14 -35.03
C THR A 248 -7.55 -9.38 -34.88
N THR A 249 -6.30 -9.28 -35.29
CA THR A 249 -5.23 -10.28 -35.11
C THR A 249 -3.89 -9.57 -34.88
N ILE A 250 -3.70 -8.91 -33.73
CA ILE A 250 -2.43 -9.19 -33.04
C ILE A 250 -2.63 -10.63 -32.57
N GLY A 251 -2.08 -11.59 -33.32
CA GLY A 251 -2.11 -12.99 -32.89
C GLY A 251 -1.55 -13.07 -31.47
N SER A 252 -1.96 -14.07 -30.71
CA SER A 252 -1.45 -14.35 -29.36
C SER A 252 0.09 -14.21 -29.34
N GLY A 253 0.63 -13.08 -28.83
CA GLY A 253 2.07 -12.79 -28.75
C GLY A 253 2.67 -11.78 -29.75
N GLY A 254 1.93 -10.82 -30.31
CA GLY A 254 2.51 -9.77 -31.16
C GLY A 254 2.81 -8.45 -30.43
N LYS A 255 4.09 -8.05 -30.36
CA LYS A 255 4.55 -6.82 -29.67
C LYS A 255 4.30 -5.52 -30.44
N ILE A 256 4.09 -4.40 -29.73
CA ILE A 256 3.86 -3.06 -30.33
C ILE A 256 5.13 -2.22 -30.30
N GLN A 257 5.57 -1.75 -31.48
CA GLN A 257 6.77 -0.92 -31.65
C GLN A 257 6.50 0.56 -31.35
N VAL A 258 7.34 1.15 -30.49
CA VAL A 258 7.17 2.55 -30.04
C VAL A 258 7.93 3.57 -30.92
N ASP A 259 8.95 3.14 -31.68
CA ASP A 259 9.99 3.99 -32.33
C ASP A 259 9.65 4.70 -33.67
N GLY A 260 8.41 4.66 -34.17
CA GLY A 260 7.93 5.74 -35.06
C GLY A 260 7.65 5.47 -36.56
N SER A 261 7.04 4.35 -36.95
CA SER A 261 6.32 4.28 -38.24
C SER A 261 4.89 3.75 -38.12
N GLY A 262 3.98 4.57 -37.59
CA GLY A 262 2.54 4.25 -37.52
C GLY A 262 1.81 5.00 -36.40
N PRO A 263 0.46 5.05 -36.39
CA PRO A 263 -0.29 5.56 -35.23
C PRO A 263 0.07 4.76 -33.96
N PHE A 264 0.15 5.44 -32.80
CA PHE A 264 0.29 4.77 -31.51
C PHE A 264 -1.07 4.15 -31.12
N TYR A 265 -1.06 2.91 -30.65
CA TYR A 265 -2.26 2.07 -30.49
C TYR A 265 -2.72 2.03 -29.02
N GLN A 266 -4.03 1.92 -28.78
CA GLN A 266 -4.56 1.42 -27.51
C GLN A 266 -4.04 -0.01 -27.30
N HIS A 267 -3.40 -0.28 -26.16
CA HIS A 267 -3.13 -1.64 -25.71
C HIS A 267 -3.50 -1.79 -24.24
N GLY A 268 -4.05 -2.95 -23.90
CA GLY A 268 -4.21 -3.39 -22.52
C GLY A 268 -2.94 -4.09 -22.05
N SER A 269 -3.08 -5.17 -21.29
CA SER A 269 -1.96 -5.92 -20.68
C SER A 269 -1.13 -5.12 -19.65
N ILE A 270 -1.68 -4.03 -19.12
CA ILE A 270 -1.07 -3.29 -18.01
C ILE A 270 -1.41 -4.03 -16.71
N ASN A 271 -0.46 -4.83 -16.24
CA ASN A 271 -0.58 -5.66 -15.03
C ASN A 271 -0.18 -4.92 -13.74
N GLY A 272 0.51 -3.80 -13.84
CA GLY A 272 0.90 -2.99 -12.69
C GLY A 272 -0.19 -2.03 -12.20
N GLU A 273 -0.01 -1.53 -10.99
CA GLU A 273 -0.73 -0.33 -10.56
C GLU A 273 -0.20 0.90 -11.32
N PRO A 274 -1.06 1.68 -11.98
CA PRO A 274 -0.62 2.89 -12.66
C PRO A 274 -0.20 3.95 -11.63
N GLN A 275 1.05 4.41 -11.74
CA GLN A 275 1.64 5.44 -10.90
C GLN A 275 1.44 6.79 -11.57
N ALA A 276 0.51 7.58 -11.08
CA ALA A 276 0.23 8.91 -11.62
C ALA A 276 0.91 10.00 -10.80
N ARG A 277 1.30 11.07 -11.50
CA ARG A 277 1.71 12.36 -10.92
C ARG A 277 1.08 13.49 -11.73
N GLY A 278 0.88 14.64 -11.09
CA GLY A 278 0.11 15.72 -11.68
C GLY A 278 -1.39 15.43 -11.64
N THR A 279 -2.18 16.32 -12.24
CA THR A 279 -3.64 16.24 -12.24
C THR A 279 -4.19 16.04 -13.64
N TYR A 280 -5.18 15.15 -13.77
CA TYR A 280 -5.91 14.96 -15.02
C TYR A 280 -6.45 16.28 -15.60
N GLY A 281 -6.23 16.49 -16.90
CA GLY A 281 -6.61 17.72 -17.59
C GLY A 281 -5.72 18.94 -17.30
N VAL A 282 -4.66 18.78 -16.49
CA VAL A 282 -3.70 19.83 -16.15
C VAL A 282 -2.30 19.46 -16.63
N ASP A 283 -1.69 18.45 -16.03
CA ASP A 283 -0.28 18.07 -16.23
C ASP A 283 -0.02 16.58 -15.96
N LEU A 284 -1.02 15.73 -16.23
CA LEU A 284 -1.00 14.31 -15.91
C LEU A 284 0.16 13.57 -16.60
N VAL A 285 0.93 12.86 -15.80
CA VAL A 285 1.91 11.85 -16.24
C VAL A 285 1.60 10.54 -15.54
N VAL A 286 1.54 9.45 -16.31
CA VAL A 286 1.27 8.11 -15.76
C VAL A 286 2.41 7.19 -16.15
N SER A 287 2.94 6.46 -15.18
CA SER A 287 3.90 5.39 -15.39
C SER A 287 3.26 4.05 -15.02
N ALA A 288 3.40 3.03 -15.86
CA ALA A 288 2.84 1.71 -15.56
C ALA A 288 3.68 0.60 -16.18
N MET A 289 3.55 -0.60 -15.61
CA MET A 289 4.17 -1.81 -16.12
C MET A 289 3.30 -2.38 -17.25
N ASP A 290 3.91 -2.59 -18.40
CA ASP A 290 3.27 -3.19 -19.57
C ASP A 290 4.09 -4.36 -20.11
N GLU A 291 3.39 -5.42 -20.50
CA GLU A 291 3.95 -6.70 -20.91
C GLU A 291 4.12 -6.84 -22.44
N ASP A 292 3.41 -6.01 -23.22
CA ASP A 292 3.32 -6.10 -24.68
C ASP A 292 4.13 -5.03 -25.44
N LEU A 293 4.45 -3.91 -24.78
CA LEU A 293 5.24 -2.83 -25.36
C LEU A 293 6.73 -3.19 -25.49
N ASP A 294 7.32 -2.84 -26.64
CA ASP A 294 8.72 -3.11 -26.96
C ASP A 294 9.38 -1.92 -27.66
N ALA A 295 10.52 -1.46 -27.11
CA ALA A 295 11.28 -0.33 -27.65
C ALA A 295 12.01 -0.69 -28.95
N ASP A 296 12.52 -1.91 -29.08
CA ASP A 296 13.51 -2.28 -30.09
C ASP A 296 13.09 -3.41 -31.03
N LYS A 297 11.90 -4.00 -30.84
CA LYS A 297 11.48 -5.27 -31.48
C LYS A 297 12.51 -6.39 -31.29
N LEU A 298 13.34 -6.39 -30.24
CA LEU A 298 14.41 -7.39 -30.07
C LEU A 298 13.87 -8.83 -30.06
N PHE A 299 12.57 -9.00 -29.80
CA PHE A 299 11.85 -10.26 -29.90
C PHE A 299 11.28 -10.47 -31.32
N THR A 300 12.15 -10.50 -32.34
CA THR A 300 11.77 -10.70 -33.75
C THR A 300 11.50 -12.17 -34.09
N SER A 301 10.47 -12.81 -33.55
CA SER A 301 9.94 -13.98 -34.26
C SER A 301 8.45 -14.21 -34.04
N ASP A 302 7.72 -13.91 -35.12
CA ASP A 302 6.37 -14.36 -35.48
C ASP A 302 6.24 -15.91 -35.59
N THR A 303 7.11 -16.68 -34.92
CA THR A 303 7.18 -18.15 -35.06
C THR A 303 7.64 -18.91 -33.82
N ALA A 304 7.91 -18.22 -32.70
CA ALA A 304 8.00 -18.86 -31.40
C ALA A 304 7.25 -17.96 -30.43
N GLY A 305 5.99 -18.28 -30.16
CA GLY A 305 5.26 -17.62 -29.09
C GLY A 305 6.08 -17.66 -27.79
N LEU A 306 5.78 -16.70 -26.91
CA LEU A 306 6.28 -16.59 -25.53
C LEU A 306 7.63 -15.87 -25.40
N ASN A 307 7.61 -14.55 -25.31
CA ASN A 307 8.55 -13.79 -24.46
C ASN A 307 7.90 -12.44 -24.16
N ASP A 308 6.88 -12.50 -23.32
CA ASP A 308 6.16 -11.39 -22.73
C ASP A 308 7.06 -10.79 -21.64
N GLY A 309 7.43 -9.50 -21.77
CA GLY A 309 8.47 -8.90 -20.94
C GLY A 309 7.96 -7.63 -20.28
N ASN A 310 7.82 -7.65 -18.96
CA ASN A 310 7.31 -6.50 -18.22
C ASN A 310 8.31 -5.34 -18.20
N ALA A 311 7.97 -4.24 -18.85
CA ALA A 311 8.73 -3.00 -18.83
C ALA A 311 7.89 -1.86 -18.25
N ILE A 312 8.56 -0.86 -17.66
CA ILE A 312 7.87 0.32 -17.12
C ILE A 312 7.97 1.43 -18.13
N TRP A 313 6.80 1.93 -18.49
CA TRP A 313 6.60 2.96 -19.51
C TRP A 313 5.95 4.17 -18.88
N THR A 314 6.34 5.36 -19.34
CA THR A 314 5.77 6.62 -18.87
C THR A 314 5.10 7.37 -20.01
N TRP A 315 3.82 7.69 -19.84
CA TRP A 315 3.03 8.52 -20.75
C TRP A 315 2.84 9.92 -20.14
N ASN A 316 3.27 10.94 -20.88
CA ASN A 316 3.05 12.34 -20.50
C ASN A 316 1.82 12.90 -21.22
N PHE A 317 0.64 12.76 -20.61
CA PHE A 317 -0.62 13.26 -21.17
C PHE A 317 -0.74 14.79 -21.09
N GLY A 318 -0.04 15.43 -20.15
CA GLY A 318 -0.14 16.87 -19.92
C GLY A 318 -1.58 17.27 -19.61
N SER A 319 -2.09 18.28 -20.31
CA SER A 319 -3.46 18.77 -20.12
C SER A 319 -4.53 18.01 -20.94
N GLN A 320 -4.17 16.90 -21.59
CA GLN A 320 -5.12 16.14 -22.41
C GLN A 320 -6.11 15.37 -21.53
N THR A 321 -7.39 15.43 -21.89
CA THR A 321 -8.47 14.80 -21.11
C THR A 321 -8.95 13.49 -21.70
N SER A 322 -8.70 13.22 -22.99
CA SER A 322 -9.15 11.99 -23.60
C SER A 322 -8.51 11.80 -24.95
N GLY A 323 -8.44 10.55 -25.40
CA GLY A 323 -8.16 10.26 -26.79
C GLY A 323 -6.74 10.65 -27.21
N SER A 324 -5.78 10.54 -26.29
CA SER A 324 -4.39 10.91 -26.51
C SER A 324 -3.70 9.97 -27.49
N THR A 325 -2.75 10.52 -28.25
CA THR A 325 -1.81 9.79 -29.10
C THR A 325 -0.38 9.92 -28.59
N VAL A 326 -0.20 10.33 -27.32
CA VAL A 326 1.10 10.43 -26.66
C VAL A 326 1.79 9.07 -26.69
N ARG A 327 3.05 9.08 -27.11
CA ARG A 327 3.90 7.89 -27.06
C ARG A 327 4.52 7.78 -25.67
N PRO A 328 4.63 6.56 -25.14
CA PRO A 328 5.36 6.34 -23.90
C PRO A 328 6.85 6.49 -24.12
N GLU A 329 7.52 6.90 -23.05
CA GLU A 329 8.97 6.83 -22.89
C GLU A 329 9.30 5.61 -22.03
N LEU A 330 10.27 4.81 -22.47
CA LEU A 330 10.77 3.69 -21.68
C LEU A 330 11.44 4.25 -20.43
N THR A 331 10.93 3.85 -19.26
CA THR A 331 11.45 4.32 -17.97
C THR A 331 12.39 3.30 -17.37
N ILE A 332 11.98 2.03 -17.39
CA ILE A 332 12.79 0.90 -16.96
C ILE A 332 12.59 -0.21 -18.00
N ALA A 333 13.65 -0.49 -18.76
CA ALA A 333 13.75 -1.70 -19.53
C ALA A 333 14.19 -2.84 -18.61
N PRO A 334 13.47 -3.97 -18.58
CA PRO A 334 14.01 -5.19 -18.00
C PRO A 334 15.16 -5.74 -18.87
N GLY A 335 15.31 -5.23 -20.10
CA GLY A 335 16.13 -5.76 -21.19
C GLY A 335 17.64 -5.82 -20.97
N ASP A 336 18.16 -5.28 -19.86
CA ASP A 336 19.57 -5.42 -19.48
C ASP A 336 19.80 -5.95 -18.04
N LEU A 337 18.73 -6.32 -17.31
CA LEU A 337 18.86 -7.11 -16.07
C LEU A 337 19.10 -8.61 -16.35
N TYR A 338 19.21 -8.97 -17.63
CA TYR A 338 19.62 -10.28 -18.14
C TYR A 338 20.59 -10.11 -19.31
N THR A 339 21.86 -10.46 -19.13
CA THR A 339 22.67 -10.94 -20.28
C THR A 339 22.63 -12.46 -20.24
N SER A 340 21.55 -13.04 -20.77
CA SER A 340 21.42 -14.49 -20.82
C SER A 340 22.41 -15.07 -21.82
N THR A 341 23.26 -15.94 -21.30
CA THR A 341 23.38 -17.26 -21.86
C THR A 341 23.08 -18.17 -20.68
N GLY A 342 22.01 -19.00 -20.62
CA GLY A 342 21.98 -20.27 -19.82
C GLY A 342 20.72 -20.86 -19.22
N GLN A 343 20.54 -22.18 -19.40
CA GLN A 343 19.45 -22.99 -18.86
C GLN A 343 19.33 -22.97 -17.33
N ASP A 344 18.16 -22.60 -16.82
CA ASP A 344 17.61 -23.15 -15.58
C ASP A 344 16.19 -23.68 -15.79
N LYS A 345 15.89 -24.77 -15.10
CA LYS A 345 14.77 -25.68 -15.38
C LYS A 345 13.64 -25.49 -14.35
N ASN A 346 12.43 -25.71 -14.85
CA ASN A 346 11.20 -26.16 -14.19
C ASN A 346 10.24 -25.01 -13.81
N THR A 347 9.07 -24.84 -14.43
CA THR A 347 7.99 -25.84 -14.54
C THR A 347 7.10 -25.66 -15.79
N SER A 348 6.63 -26.80 -16.34
CA SER A 348 5.57 -26.97 -17.36
C SER A 348 6.01 -27.21 -18.82
N GLY A 349 7.00 -28.07 -19.08
CA GLY A 349 7.12 -28.78 -20.37
C GLY A 349 7.26 -27.95 -21.65
N VAL A 350 7.42 -26.63 -21.56
CA VAL A 350 7.70 -25.73 -22.68
C VAL A 350 9.21 -25.54 -22.76
N THR A 351 9.80 -26.09 -23.82
CA THR A 351 11.22 -25.88 -24.16
C THR A 351 11.39 -24.50 -24.77
N PHE A 352 11.98 -23.55 -24.03
CA PHE A 352 12.44 -22.28 -24.58
C PHE A 352 13.82 -22.46 -25.24
N PRO A 353 14.14 -21.75 -26.34
CA PRO A 353 15.42 -21.90 -27.02
C PRO A 353 16.58 -21.47 -26.12
N SER A 354 17.56 -22.36 -26.01
CA SER A 354 18.71 -22.28 -25.10
C SER A 354 19.72 -21.19 -25.48
N PHE A 355 20.12 -20.39 -24.50
CA PHE A 355 21.46 -19.79 -24.44
C PHE A 355 22.18 -20.38 -23.19
N SER A 356 23.51 -20.29 -22.97
CA SER A 356 24.38 -21.08 -22.02
C SER A 356 25.05 -20.37 -20.79
N LEU A 357 24.77 -20.69 -19.50
CA LEU A 357 25.20 -19.95 -18.27
C LEU A 357 26.47 -20.55 -17.71
N ASN A 358 27.23 -19.73 -16.98
CA ASN A 358 28.16 -20.21 -15.98
C ASN A 358 27.35 -20.56 -14.70
N PRO A 359 27.56 -21.72 -14.07
CA PRO A 359 26.80 -22.21 -12.89
C PRO A 359 26.77 -21.36 -11.61
N ALA A 360 27.12 -20.06 -11.67
CA ALA A 360 27.25 -19.18 -10.50
C ALA A 360 26.24 -18.00 -10.45
N GLY A 361 25.25 -17.94 -11.34
CA GLY A 361 24.20 -16.89 -11.28
C GLY A 361 24.69 -15.47 -11.57
N THR A 362 25.82 -15.32 -12.29
CA THR A 362 26.39 -14.02 -12.69
C THR A 362 26.25 -13.77 -14.19
N HIS A 363 25.94 -12.52 -14.56
CA HIS A 363 26.18 -11.92 -15.87
C HIS A 363 27.61 -12.19 -16.38
N SER A 364 27.79 -12.08 -17.70
CA SER A 364 29.08 -12.30 -18.37
C SER A 364 30.22 -11.33 -17.99
N ASP A 365 29.89 -10.23 -17.31
CA ASP A 365 30.82 -9.27 -16.72
C ASP A 365 31.12 -9.53 -15.24
N GLY A 366 30.50 -10.55 -14.64
CA GLY A 366 30.65 -10.93 -13.24
C GLY A 366 29.64 -10.30 -12.27
N SER A 367 28.66 -9.51 -12.74
CA SER A 367 27.58 -8.99 -11.88
C SER A 367 26.47 -10.06 -11.64
N PRO A 368 25.72 -10.05 -10.53
CA PRO A 368 24.64 -11.04 -10.28
C PRO A 368 23.36 -10.77 -11.08
N VAL A 369 22.58 -11.82 -11.43
CA VAL A 369 21.27 -11.69 -12.11
C VAL A 369 20.17 -11.32 -11.10
N PHE A 370 19.60 -10.12 -11.21
CA PHE A 370 18.77 -9.57 -10.13
C PHE A 370 17.25 -9.75 -10.28
N LEU A 371 16.65 -9.81 -11.47
CA LEU A 371 15.19 -9.94 -11.66
C LEU A 371 14.83 -10.72 -12.93
N ASP A 372 13.79 -11.56 -12.87
CA ASP A 372 13.17 -12.22 -14.03
C ASP A 372 11.73 -11.74 -14.07
N TYR A 373 11.44 -10.93 -15.09
CA TYR A 373 10.16 -10.31 -15.31
C TYR A 373 9.27 -11.10 -16.28
N ASN A 374 9.67 -12.29 -16.71
CA ASN A 374 8.87 -13.14 -17.61
C ASN A 374 7.75 -13.93 -16.88
N ILE A 375 7.44 -13.59 -15.62
CA ILE A 375 6.47 -14.31 -14.78
C ILE A 375 5.07 -13.64 -14.80
N GLY A 376 4.58 -13.25 -15.98
CA GLY A 376 3.18 -12.84 -16.22
C GLY A 376 2.55 -11.89 -15.19
N VAL A 377 1.26 -12.10 -14.88
CA VAL A 377 0.39 -11.33 -13.94
C VAL A 377 0.92 -11.09 -12.53
N THR A 378 2.09 -11.61 -12.16
CA THR A 378 2.55 -11.66 -10.76
C THR A 378 3.50 -10.53 -10.39
N ALA A 379 3.93 -9.72 -11.36
CA ALA A 379 4.77 -8.55 -11.12
C ALA A 379 3.94 -7.31 -10.76
N ASN A 380 4.51 -6.44 -9.93
CA ASN A 380 3.98 -5.10 -9.67
C ASN A 380 5.14 -4.11 -9.50
N ALA A 381 4.88 -2.85 -9.80
CA ALA A 381 5.83 -1.75 -9.69
C ALA A 381 5.20 -0.60 -8.90
N GLN A 382 5.81 -0.24 -7.78
CA GLN A 382 5.40 0.91 -6.98
C GLN A 382 6.49 1.99 -7.06
N TYR A 383 6.11 3.21 -7.40
CA TYR A 383 7.01 4.35 -7.34
C TYR A 383 6.81 5.08 -6.02
N ASN A 384 7.90 5.50 -5.39
CA ASN A 384 7.86 6.36 -4.22
C ASN A 384 8.55 7.69 -4.54
N ALA A 385 7.76 8.76 -4.66
CA ALA A 385 8.25 10.09 -4.99
C ALA A 385 9.10 10.74 -3.89
N HIS A 386 8.97 10.32 -2.62
CA HIS A 386 9.79 10.83 -1.53
C HIS A 386 11.26 10.42 -1.68
N PHE A 387 11.49 9.18 -2.10
CA PHE A 387 12.82 8.63 -2.31
C PHE A 387 13.31 8.72 -3.76
N ASP A 388 12.41 9.03 -4.70
CA ASP A 388 12.63 8.93 -6.15
C ASP A 388 13.11 7.52 -6.58
N LYS A 389 12.44 6.50 -6.05
CA LYS A 389 12.79 5.08 -6.26
C LYS A 389 11.61 4.23 -6.72
N TRP A 390 11.93 3.21 -7.50
CA TRP A 390 11.01 2.16 -7.90
C TRP A 390 11.22 0.91 -7.06
N TYR A 391 10.11 0.33 -6.60
CA TYR A 391 10.05 -0.88 -5.79
C TYR A 391 9.32 -1.92 -6.62
N LEU A 392 10.10 -2.81 -7.20
CA LEU A 392 9.62 -3.81 -8.14
C LEU A 392 9.48 -5.13 -7.41
N SER A 393 8.27 -5.69 -7.41
CA SER A 393 7.95 -6.92 -6.70
C SER A 393 7.43 -7.97 -7.66
N GLY A 394 7.75 -9.24 -7.41
CA GLY A 394 7.31 -10.38 -8.20
C GLY A 394 7.33 -11.64 -7.36
N ALA A 395 6.23 -12.40 -7.38
CA ALA A 395 6.08 -13.56 -6.52
C ALA A 395 6.78 -14.80 -7.11
N ARG A 396 7.74 -15.38 -6.38
CA ARG A 396 8.48 -16.58 -6.83
C ARG A 396 8.31 -17.78 -5.95
N SER A 397 8.52 -18.94 -6.57
CA SER A 397 8.34 -20.21 -5.90
C SER A 397 9.59 -20.65 -5.14
N ASN A 398 10.84 -20.33 -5.51
CA ASN A 398 12.07 -20.83 -4.85
C ASN A 398 13.11 -19.71 -4.59
N GLY A 399 14.16 -20.02 -3.79
CA GLY A 399 15.18 -19.07 -3.33
C GLY A 399 16.42 -18.91 -4.23
N ASP A 400 16.65 -19.83 -5.16
CA ASP A 400 17.72 -19.77 -6.17
C ASP A 400 17.33 -18.96 -7.43
N ASP A 401 16.04 -18.64 -7.59
CA ASP A 401 15.50 -17.74 -8.60
C ASP A 401 16.04 -16.29 -8.42
N SER A 402 15.79 -15.38 -9.36
CA SER A 402 16.10 -13.94 -9.17
C SER A 402 15.31 -13.28 -8.01
N SER A 403 15.48 -11.98 -7.71
CA SER A 403 14.91 -11.31 -6.53
C SER A 403 13.37 -11.19 -6.54
N ASN A 404 12.71 -11.35 -5.39
CA ASN A 404 11.26 -11.14 -5.20
C ASN A 404 10.88 -9.65 -5.04
N LEU A 405 11.79 -8.86 -4.48
CA LEU A 405 11.72 -7.41 -4.34
C LEU A 405 13.05 -6.80 -4.73
N VAL A 406 13.03 -5.75 -5.56
CA VAL A 406 14.19 -4.94 -5.92
C VAL A 406 13.82 -3.47 -5.85
N ILE A 407 14.76 -2.70 -5.34
CA ILE A 407 14.66 -1.25 -5.23
C ILE A 407 15.70 -0.66 -6.15
N LEU A 408 15.28 0.25 -7.01
CA LEU A 408 16.15 0.84 -8.02
C LEU A 408 15.84 2.31 -8.26
N THR A 409 16.86 3.01 -8.73
CA THR A 409 16.80 4.39 -9.20
C THR A 409 16.91 4.39 -10.72
N PRO A 410 15.96 4.99 -11.45
CA PRO A 410 16.03 5.09 -12.90
C PRO A 410 17.10 6.09 -13.35
N GLU A 411 17.53 6.02 -14.61
CA GLU A 411 18.54 6.92 -15.22
C GLU A 411 18.14 8.42 -15.16
N GLY A 412 16.84 8.69 -14.98
CA GLY A 412 16.25 10.02 -14.95
C GLY A 412 15.67 10.45 -16.30
N PRO A 413 15.15 11.69 -16.39
CA PRO A 413 14.48 12.17 -17.61
C PRO A 413 15.40 12.20 -18.84
N GLY A 414 14.95 11.61 -19.94
CA GLY A 414 15.69 11.56 -21.20
C GLY A 414 16.74 10.44 -21.29
N GLY A 415 16.85 9.59 -20.27
CA GLY A 415 17.57 8.32 -20.34
C GLY A 415 16.90 7.33 -21.32
N ASP A 416 17.63 6.30 -21.71
CA ASP A 416 17.11 5.24 -22.58
C ASP A 416 16.38 4.13 -21.79
N GLY A 417 16.37 4.26 -20.46
CA GLY A 417 15.70 3.36 -19.52
C GLY A 417 16.48 2.06 -19.27
N ARG A 418 17.71 1.94 -19.76
CA ARG A 418 18.56 0.73 -19.61
C ARG A 418 19.64 0.91 -18.56
N ASP A 419 20.14 2.12 -18.38
CA ASP A 419 21.19 2.44 -17.40
C ASP A 419 20.60 2.66 -15.99
N ILE A 420 19.95 1.63 -15.44
CA ILE A 420 19.32 1.64 -14.11
C ILE A 420 20.31 1.33 -12.98
N GLN A 421 20.15 1.98 -11.84
CA GLN A 421 20.92 1.68 -10.62
C GLN A 421 20.08 0.79 -9.69
N VAL A 422 20.54 -0.44 -9.44
CA VAL A 422 19.97 -1.30 -8.40
C VAL A 422 20.53 -0.87 -7.04
N ASP A 423 19.66 -0.37 -6.16
CA ASP A 423 20.05 0.11 -4.83
C ASP A 423 19.97 -1.00 -3.78
N TRP A 424 19.01 -1.92 -3.93
CA TRP A 424 18.83 -3.04 -3.02
C TRP A 424 18.07 -4.19 -3.69
N ALA A 425 18.40 -5.43 -3.33
CA ALA A 425 17.77 -6.62 -3.88
C ALA A 425 17.58 -7.69 -2.80
N SER A 426 16.35 -8.18 -2.66
CA SER A 426 15.99 -9.23 -1.69
C SER A 426 16.82 -10.50 -1.83
N LYS A 427 17.16 -10.92 -3.06
CA LYS A 427 18.03 -12.08 -3.27
C LYS A 427 19.42 -11.87 -2.66
N GLN A 428 20.03 -10.72 -2.93
CA GLN A 428 21.37 -10.41 -2.42
C GLN A 428 21.35 -10.34 -0.89
N PHE A 429 20.32 -9.71 -0.32
CA PHE A 429 20.11 -9.69 1.13
C PHE A 429 20.00 -11.11 1.70
N SER A 430 19.17 -11.98 1.11
CA SER A 430 18.98 -13.34 1.61
C SER A 430 20.26 -14.18 1.47
N ILE A 431 21.06 -14.01 0.41
CA ILE A 431 22.38 -14.67 0.28
C ILE A 431 23.36 -14.18 1.34
N ASP A 432 23.50 -12.86 1.49
CA ASP A 432 24.47 -12.24 2.40
C ASP A 432 24.22 -12.61 3.87
N ASN A 433 22.99 -13.00 4.21
CA ASN A 433 22.56 -13.39 5.55
C ASN A 433 22.23 -14.89 5.69
N GLY A 434 22.48 -15.73 4.68
CA GLY A 434 22.21 -17.18 4.75
C GLY A 434 20.72 -17.55 4.86
N LEU A 435 19.83 -16.66 4.40
CA LEU A 435 18.38 -16.79 4.47
C LEU A 435 17.74 -17.29 3.17
N ASP A 436 18.49 -17.44 2.08
CA ASP A 436 17.92 -17.80 0.76
C ASP A 436 17.27 -19.19 0.72
N GLY A 437 17.52 -20.04 1.73
CA GLY A 437 16.94 -21.38 1.84
C GLY A 437 17.49 -22.36 0.81
N TYR A 438 18.60 -22.02 0.14
CA TYR A 438 19.25 -22.88 -0.84
C TYR A 438 20.61 -23.34 -0.30
N THR A 439 20.86 -24.64 -0.35
CA THR A 439 22.17 -25.23 -0.10
C THR A 439 22.51 -26.15 -1.26
N ASP A 440 23.78 -26.27 -1.64
CA ASP A 440 24.26 -27.21 -2.68
C ASP A 440 23.96 -28.70 -2.36
N ASP A 441 23.40 -29.01 -1.19
CA ASP A 441 22.99 -30.34 -0.74
C ASP A 441 21.46 -30.50 -0.72
N GLU A 442 20.92 -31.22 -1.70
CA GLU A 442 19.49 -31.52 -1.88
C GLU A 442 18.85 -32.24 -0.67
N ALA A 443 19.66 -32.91 0.17
CA ALA A 443 19.19 -33.55 1.40
C ALA A 443 18.91 -32.53 2.53
N VAL A 444 19.56 -31.36 2.50
CA VAL A 444 19.43 -30.29 3.50
C VAL A 444 18.26 -29.37 3.20
N VAL A 445 17.97 -29.11 1.91
CA VAL A 445 16.83 -28.34 1.41
C VAL A 445 15.49 -28.84 1.96
N ASN A 446 15.34 -30.15 2.14
CA ASN A 446 14.12 -30.76 2.70
C ASN A 446 14.06 -30.75 4.24
N SER A 447 15.12 -30.31 4.92
CA SER A 447 15.27 -30.43 6.38
C SER A 447 15.33 -29.08 7.12
N LEU A 448 15.75 -28.00 6.47
CA LEU A 448 15.92 -26.67 7.11
C LEU A 448 14.69 -25.75 7.02
N GLY A 449 13.69 -26.09 6.21
CA GLY A 449 12.53 -25.21 6.01
C GLY A 449 12.81 -24.07 5.03
N ILE A 450 11.77 -23.26 4.77
CA ILE A 450 11.81 -22.15 3.82
C ILE A 450 12.28 -20.89 4.57
N ASN A 451 13.54 -20.48 4.38
CA ASN A 451 14.15 -19.41 5.19
C ASN A 451 14.02 -18.01 4.56
N ASP A 452 13.69 -17.91 3.27
CA ASP A 452 13.64 -16.61 2.58
C ASP A 452 12.37 -15.83 2.96
N ILE A 453 12.55 -14.76 3.74
CA ILE A 453 11.45 -13.92 4.22
C ILE A 453 10.75 -13.15 3.10
N PHE A 454 11.43 -12.92 1.98
CA PHE A 454 10.88 -12.22 0.82
C PHE A 454 10.24 -13.17 -0.20
N ARG A 455 10.23 -14.49 0.07
CA ARG A 455 9.56 -15.45 -0.80
C ARG A 455 8.09 -15.07 -0.95
N GLN A 456 7.63 -15.08 -2.20
CA GLN A 456 6.28 -14.64 -2.59
C GLN A 456 5.94 -13.19 -2.16
N ALA A 457 6.94 -12.33 -1.91
CA ALA A 457 6.69 -10.91 -1.76
C ALA A 457 6.02 -10.37 -3.03
N HIS A 458 4.94 -9.66 -2.82
CA HIS A 458 4.05 -9.18 -3.86
C HIS A 458 3.37 -7.93 -3.36
N ASN A 459 3.44 -6.86 -4.13
CA ASN A 459 2.86 -5.57 -3.78
C ASN A 459 3.54 -4.89 -2.58
N VAL A 460 3.67 -3.58 -2.70
CA VAL A 460 4.35 -2.73 -1.74
C VAL A 460 3.52 -1.48 -1.52
N SER A 461 3.39 -1.08 -0.26
CA SER A 461 2.87 0.22 0.14
C SER A 461 3.76 0.86 1.19
N PHE A 462 3.52 2.12 1.53
CA PHE A 462 4.36 2.88 2.44
C PHE A 462 3.52 3.58 3.50
N SER A 463 4.05 3.75 4.71
CA SER A 463 3.46 4.66 5.68
C SER A 463 3.46 6.11 5.14
N PRO A 464 2.53 6.97 5.57
CA PRO A 464 2.45 8.35 5.10
C PRO A 464 3.73 9.18 5.29
N ASP A 465 4.49 8.87 6.35
CA ASP A 465 5.77 9.50 6.67
C ASP A 465 6.97 8.82 5.96
N ASN A 466 6.72 7.77 5.17
CA ASN A 466 7.69 6.97 4.43
C ASN A 466 8.74 6.24 5.32
N THR A 467 8.48 6.05 6.61
CA THR A 467 9.42 5.35 7.51
C THR A 467 9.21 3.84 7.53
N VAL A 468 8.08 3.34 7.04
CA VAL A 468 7.74 1.91 6.99
C VAL A 468 7.25 1.53 5.59
N MET A 469 7.78 0.42 5.08
CA MET A 469 7.33 -0.26 3.88
C MET A 469 6.49 -1.48 4.27
N TYR A 470 5.29 -1.58 3.71
CA TYR A 470 4.41 -2.73 3.87
C TYR A 470 4.55 -3.65 2.66
N VAL A 471 5.11 -4.84 2.87
CA VAL A 471 5.30 -5.85 1.82
C VAL A 471 4.30 -6.97 2.03
N GLN A 472 3.38 -7.15 1.09
CA GLN A 472 2.44 -8.26 1.16
C GLN A 472 3.11 -9.55 0.67
N ARG A 473 2.91 -10.67 1.36
CA ARG A 473 3.39 -12.01 0.97
C ARG A 473 2.21 -12.88 0.56
N ARG A 474 2.35 -13.68 -0.49
CA ARG A 474 1.34 -14.69 -0.86
C ARG A 474 1.53 -15.95 -0.02
N LEU A 475 0.45 -16.72 0.21
CA LEU A 475 0.56 -17.98 0.96
C LEU A 475 1.45 -18.98 0.21
N VAL A 476 2.39 -19.59 0.93
CA VAL A 476 3.04 -20.84 0.53
C VAL A 476 2.58 -21.94 1.48
N ALA A 477 1.98 -23.00 0.95
CA ALA A 477 1.60 -24.15 1.77
C ALA A 477 2.86 -24.81 2.35
N GLY A 478 2.98 -24.84 3.69
CA GLY A 478 4.15 -25.38 4.39
C GLY A 478 5.27 -24.36 4.68
N ASP A 479 4.99 -23.06 4.60
CA ASP A 479 5.95 -21.96 4.83
C ASP A 479 6.33 -21.71 6.29
N ASN A 480 6.92 -22.71 6.93
CA ASN A 480 7.50 -22.53 8.26
C ASN A 480 8.88 -21.87 8.10
N ASN A 481 8.90 -20.54 8.00
CA ASN A 481 10.08 -19.70 8.06
C ASN A 481 10.51 -19.46 9.52
N PRO A 482 11.62 -20.08 9.98
CA PRO A 482 12.05 -20.00 11.37
C PRO A 482 12.40 -18.57 11.82
N TYR A 483 12.84 -17.69 10.90
CA TYR A 483 13.26 -16.32 11.19
C TYR A 483 12.09 -15.34 11.40
N LEU A 484 10.89 -15.70 10.92
CA LEU A 484 9.63 -14.99 11.16
C LEU A 484 8.85 -15.55 12.36
N GLY A 485 9.39 -16.57 13.04
CA GLY A 485 8.80 -17.21 14.22
C GLY A 485 7.71 -18.26 13.92
N LEU A 486 7.15 -18.84 14.99
CA LEU A 486 6.26 -20.02 14.96
C LEU A 486 4.97 -19.85 14.12
N ASN A 487 4.59 -18.62 13.77
CA ASN A 487 3.38 -18.31 12.99
C ASN A 487 3.67 -17.94 11.53
N SER A 488 4.92 -18.08 11.08
CA SER A 488 5.35 -17.75 9.71
C SER A 488 4.54 -18.44 8.61
N GLY A 489 4.07 -19.67 8.88
CA GLY A 489 3.31 -20.51 7.95
C GLY A 489 1.80 -20.31 7.98
N LEU A 490 1.31 -19.34 8.76
CA LEU A 490 -0.11 -19.06 8.93
C LEU A 490 -0.51 -17.82 8.12
N GLY A 491 -1.05 -18.02 6.91
CA GLY A 491 -1.76 -16.98 6.15
C GLY A 491 -0.89 -15.99 5.36
N ALA A 492 -1.55 -15.11 4.59
CA ALA A 492 -0.85 -14.03 3.89
C ALA A 492 -0.37 -13.00 4.91
N LYS A 493 0.96 -12.83 5.05
CA LYS A 493 1.55 -11.83 5.95
C LYS A 493 1.74 -10.53 5.21
N ILE A 494 1.42 -9.41 5.85
CA ILE A 494 1.98 -8.12 5.46
C ILE A 494 3.18 -7.90 6.39
N LEU A 495 4.37 -7.75 5.82
CA LEU A 495 5.56 -7.38 6.58
C LEU A 495 5.63 -5.86 6.67
N ALA A 496 5.55 -5.31 7.89
CA ALA A 496 5.91 -3.92 8.14
C ALA A 496 7.43 -3.85 8.36
N ILE A 497 8.14 -3.30 7.37
CA ILE A 497 9.60 -3.25 7.30
C ILE A 497 10.05 -1.79 7.45
N PRO A 498 10.87 -1.45 8.46
CA PRO A 498 11.43 -0.11 8.59
C PRO A 498 12.29 0.26 7.38
N LEU A 499 12.26 1.53 7.00
CA LEU A 499 13.11 2.11 5.96
C LEU A 499 14.12 3.07 6.56
N ASP A 500 15.28 3.16 5.93
CA ASP A 500 16.23 4.23 6.19
C ASP A 500 15.81 5.53 5.48
N ALA A 501 16.59 6.61 5.67
CA ALA A 501 16.32 7.91 5.05
C ALA A 501 16.41 7.91 3.51
N ASN A 502 16.90 6.83 2.89
CA ASN A 502 17.00 6.67 1.44
C ASN A 502 15.95 5.71 0.88
N GLY A 503 15.06 5.17 1.72
CA GLY A 503 14.03 4.22 1.32
C GLY A 503 14.53 2.78 1.19
N ILE A 504 15.65 2.44 1.83
CA ILE A 504 16.21 1.09 1.82
C ILE A 504 15.76 0.34 3.09
N PRO A 505 15.34 -0.94 2.98
CA PRO A 505 14.96 -1.77 4.12
C PRO A 505 16.05 -1.85 5.19
N VAL A 506 15.68 -1.60 6.44
CA VAL A 506 16.52 -1.83 7.62
C VAL A 506 16.05 -3.13 8.27
N ILE A 507 16.87 -4.18 8.18
CA ILE A 507 16.52 -5.52 8.65
C ILE A 507 17.63 -6.01 9.58
N ASP A 508 17.26 -6.24 10.83
CA ASP A 508 18.18 -6.69 11.88
C ASP A 508 18.00 -8.20 12.08
N VAL A 509 19.06 -8.96 11.76
CA VAL A 509 19.16 -10.40 12.02
C VAL A 509 19.99 -10.59 13.29
N ASP A 510 19.36 -11.11 14.34
CA ASP A 510 20.06 -11.47 15.58
C ASP A 510 20.67 -12.87 15.44
N ASP A 511 22.00 -12.97 15.63
CA ASP A 511 22.81 -14.19 15.57
C ASP A 511 22.95 -14.76 16.99
N ASN A 512 21.93 -15.47 17.48
CA ASN A 512 21.71 -15.82 18.89
C ASN A 512 22.74 -16.81 19.51
N GLY A 513 24.00 -16.77 19.07
CA GLY A 513 25.13 -17.08 19.93
C GLY A 513 26.21 -17.95 19.30
N THR A 514 26.13 -18.26 18.00
CA THR A 514 27.23 -18.93 17.32
C THR A 514 27.34 -18.45 15.87
N PRO A 515 28.36 -17.61 15.54
CA PRO A 515 28.58 -17.17 14.17
C PRO A 515 28.66 -18.35 13.19
N GLY A 516 27.68 -18.43 12.28
CA GLY A 516 27.54 -19.49 11.27
C GLY A 516 26.62 -20.65 11.66
N ASP A 517 26.01 -20.64 12.84
CA ASP A 517 24.86 -21.48 13.20
C ASP A 517 23.59 -20.64 13.02
N THR A 518 22.88 -20.83 11.91
CA THR A 518 21.71 -20.01 11.58
C THR A 518 20.40 -20.62 12.09
N THR A 519 20.47 -21.61 12.98
CA THR A 519 19.28 -22.36 13.44
C THR A 519 18.50 -21.67 14.56
N ASP A 520 19.10 -20.67 15.21
CA ASP A 520 18.51 -19.88 16.29
C ASP A 520 18.48 -18.37 16.02
N ASP A 521 18.76 -17.97 14.78
CA ASP A 521 18.70 -16.61 14.30
C ASP A 521 17.24 -16.11 14.16
N PHE A 522 17.00 -14.84 14.46
CA PHE A 522 15.67 -14.23 14.31
C PHE A 522 15.73 -12.78 13.82
N ILE A 523 14.71 -12.39 13.06
CA ILE A 523 14.54 -10.99 12.67
C ILE A 523 13.83 -10.25 13.80
N THR A 524 14.44 -9.16 14.26
CA THR A 524 13.99 -8.47 15.49
C THR A 524 13.16 -7.22 15.22
N ASN A 525 13.22 -6.66 14.01
CA ASN A 525 12.72 -5.32 13.71
C ASN A 525 11.67 -5.27 12.59
N ILE A 526 11.21 -6.43 12.08
CA ILE A 526 10.06 -6.54 11.18
C ILE A 526 8.83 -6.96 11.99
N VAL A 527 7.73 -6.25 11.80
CA VAL A 527 6.46 -6.57 12.46
C VAL A 527 5.54 -7.26 11.45
N PRO A 528 5.19 -8.55 11.65
CA PRO A 528 4.20 -9.21 10.82
C PRO A 528 2.78 -8.75 11.20
N ILE A 529 1.98 -8.43 10.20
CA ILE A 529 0.54 -8.19 10.33
C ILE A 529 -0.19 -9.43 9.81
N ASP A 530 -0.98 -10.02 10.70
CA ASP A 530 -1.74 -11.24 10.42
C ASP A 530 -3.06 -10.89 9.73
N ALA A 531 -3.03 -10.84 8.40
CA ALA A 531 -4.24 -10.91 7.61
C ALA A 531 -4.84 -12.33 7.68
N GLY A 532 -6.17 -12.41 7.72
CA GLY A 532 -6.90 -13.67 7.88
C GLY A 532 -6.55 -14.72 6.81
N VAL A 533 -7.05 -15.95 7.01
CA VAL A 533 -6.78 -17.18 6.22
C VAL A 533 -6.25 -16.95 4.79
N ALA A 534 -5.00 -17.38 4.56
CA ALA A 534 -4.41 -17.77 3.29
C ALA A 534 -4.82 -16.95 2.03
N GLY A 535 -4.13 -15.84 1.77
CA GLY A 535 -4.18 -15.23 0.43
C GLY A 535 -3.75 -16.25 -0.64
N SER A 536 -4.54 -16.41 -1.69
CA SER A 536 -4.25 -17.34 -2.79
C SER A 536 -3.00 -16.91 -3.55
N SER A 537 -2.41 -17.85 -4.27
CA SER A 537 -1.41 -17.63 -5.32
C SER A 537 -1.89 -16.71 -6.47
N GLY A 538 -3.13 -16.19 -6.43
CA GLY A 538 -3.69 -15.25 -7.41
C GLY A 538 -3.33 -13.78 -7.18
N SER A 539 -2.94 -13.10 -8.25
CA SER A 539 -2.34 -11.75 -8.30
C SER A 539 -3.19 -10.53 -7.89
N TYR A 540 -4.35 -10.71 -7.27
CA TYR A 540 -5.35 -9.63 -7.16
C TYR A 540 -5.32 -8.85 -5.84
N SER A 541 -4.62 -9.33 -4.82
CA SER A 541 -4.50 -8.62 -3.54
C SER A 541 -3.70 -7.31 -3.66
N GLN A 542 -4.09 -6.32 -2.86
CA GLN A 542 -3.36 -5.08 -2.67
C GLN A 542 -3.31 -4.71 -1.19
N VAL A 543 -2.22 -4.05 -0.82
CA VAL A 543 -2.07 -3.36 0.46
C VAL A 543 -2.00 -1.87 0.18
N LYS A 544 -2.73 -1.07 0.97
CA LYS A 544 -2.67 0.41 0.93
C LYS A 544 -2.74 0.96 2.34
N THR A 545 -2.18 2.14 2.52
CA THR A 545 -2.26 2.91 3.75
C THR A 545 -3.15 4.12 3.55
N ASP A 546 -3.93 4.48 4.57
CA ASP A 546 -4.55 5.80 4.58
C ASP A 546 -3.58 6.88 5.07
N ALA A 547 -3.99 8.15 5.01
CA ALA A 547 -3.21 9.28 5.50
C ALA A 547 -2.88 9.19 6.99
N ALA A 548 -3.63 8.38 7.76
CA ALA A 548 -3.33 8.13 9.15
C ALA A 548 -2.35 6.96 9.39
N GLY A 549 -2.01 6.25 8.31
CA GLY A 549 -1.12 5.10 8.29
C GLY A 549 -1.77 3.79 8.73
N ASN A 550 -3.11 3.78 8.82
CA ASN A 550 -3.85 2.53 8.95
C ASN A 550 -3.73 1.72 7.66
N VAL A 551 -3.66 0.40 7.80
CA VAL A 551 -3.37 -0.53 6.70
C VAL A 551 -4.65 -1.20 6.24
N TYR A 552 -4.88 -1.17 4.94
CA TYR A 552 -5.99 -1.81 4.26
C TYR A 552 -5.45 -2.91 3.36
N TYR A 553 -6.10 -4.06 3.39
CA TYR A 553 -5.71 -5.22 2.62
C TYR A 553 -6.91 -5.83 1.93
N THR A 554 -6.83 -5.98 0.60
CA THR A 554 -7.81 -6.78 -0.13
C THR A 554 -7.30 -8.20 -0.28
N GLY A 555 -8.06 -9.14 0.25
CA GLY A 555 -7.80 -10.55 0.06
C GLY A 555 -8.80 -11.18 -0.93
N ASN A 556 -8.30 -12.09 -1.76
CA ASN A 556 -9.07 -12.74 -2.83
C ASN A 556 -9.60 -14.13 -2.45
N VAL A 557 -9.21 -14.68 -1.31
CA VAL A 557 -9.63 -16.01 -0.83
C VAL A 557 -10.65 -15.88 0.28
N ASN A 558 -10.33 -15.04 1.25
CA ASN A 558 -11.25 -14.49 2.24
C ASN A 558 -12.31 -13.57 1.58
N GLU A 559 -12.12 -13.17 0.32
CA GLU A 559 -13.09 -12.38 -0.46
C GLU A 559 -13.49 -11.12 0.34
N SER A 560 -12.50 -10.36 0.83
CA SER A 560 -12.75 -9.27 1.79
C SER A 560 -11.75 -8.10 1.74
N LEU A 561 -12.19 -6.95 2.27
CA LEU A 561 -11.38 -5.81 2.67
C LEU A 561 -11.10 -5.88 4.17
N GLU A 562 -9.84 -6.09 4.52
CA GLU A 562 -9.36 -6.11 5.89
C GLU A 562 -8.75 -4.76 6.27
N TYR A 563 -8.84 -4.43 7.56
CA TYR A 563 -8.40 -3.15 8.11
C TYR A 563 -7.61 -3.39 9.40
N PHE A 564 -6.45 -2.75 9.49
CA PHE A 564 -5.54 -2.83 10.62
C PHE A 564 -5.09 -1.45 11.06
N SER A 565 -5.07 -1.24 12.36
CA SER A 565 -4.47 -0.07 12.98
C SER A 565 -3.42 -0.54 13.97
N LEU A 566 -2.26 0.13 13.98
CA LEU A 566 -1.21 -0.05 14.98
C LEU A 566 -1.68 0.42 16.36
N GLY A 567 -2.66 1.33 16.43
CA GLY A 567 -3.05 1.97 17.69
C GLY A 567 -1.94 2.88 18.25
N GLY A 568 -1.93 3.05 19.56
CA GLY A 568 -1.09 3.99 20.28
C GLY A 568 -1.80 5.31 20.59
N SER A 569 -1.14 6.14 21.39
CA SER A 569 -1.63 7.46 21.80
C SER A 569 -1.40 8.48 20.69
N THR A 570 -2.48 8.93 20.05
CA THR A 570 -2.40 9.80 18.88
C THR A 570 -3.37 10.97 18.95
N VAL A 571 -2.99 12.07 18.29
CA VAL A 571 -3.86 13.21 18.02
C VAL A 571 -3.86 13.46 16.51
N ALA A 572 -4.97 13.12 15.86
CA ALA A 572 -5.20 13.44 14.45
C ALA A 572 -5.99 14.74 14.35
N THR A 573 -5.54 15.67 13.51
CA THR A 573 -6.24 16.93 13.25
C THR A 573 -6.59 17.04 11.77
N THR A 574 -7.88 17.16 11.48
CA THR A 574 -8.40 17.40 10.13
C THR A 574 -8.98 18.80 10.06
N SER A 575 -8.42 19.65 9.20
CA SER A 575 -8.84 21.04 9.08
C SER A 575 -9.82 21.24 7.92
N SER A 576 -10.80 22.11 8.14
CA SER A 576 -11.63 22.70 7.07
C SER A 576 -10.82 23.45 6.00
N ALA A 577 -9.55 23.78 6.28
CA ALA A 577 -8.64 24.38 5.32
C ALA A 577 -8.03 23.37 4.32
N GLY A 578 -8.33 22.08 4.47
CA GLY A 578 -7.80 21.03 3.60
C GLY A 578 -6.43 20.49 4.02
N THR A 579 -6.12 20.55 5.32
CA THR A 579 -4.88 20.00 5.90
C THR A 579 -5.19 18.83 6.82
N PHE A 580 -4.22 17.94 6.95
CA PHE A 580 -4.24 16.82 7.89
C PHE A 580 -2.88 16.68 8.57
N SER A 581 -2.89 16.42 9.87
CA SER A 581 -1.69 16.14 10.65
C SER A 581 -1.97 15.10 11.72
N ILE A 582 -0.96 14.30 12.01
CA ILE A 582 -0.97 13.40 13.17
C ILE A 582 0.20 13.75 14.07
N GLU A 583 -0.09 13.77 15.36
CA GLU A 583 0.91 13.82 16.42
C GLU A 583 0.83 12.51 17.20
N GLN A 584 1.92 11.75 17.23
CA GLN A 584 2.06 10.67 18.20
C GLN A 584 2.46 11.27 19.54
N LEU A 585 1.68 10.95 20.55
CA LEU A 585 1.98 11.31 21.92
C LEU A 585 2.97 10.28 22.45
N LEU A 586 4.02 10.77 23.11
CA LEU A 586 4.95 9.88 23.80
C LEU A 586 4.18 9.12 24.87
N ALA A 587 4.28 7.79 24.85
CA ALA A 587 3.72 6.94 25.88
C ALA A 587 4.24 7.41 27.25
N LEU A 588 3.33 7.86 28.12
CA LEU A 588 3.66 8.24 29.48
C LEU A 588 3.53 7.02 30.38
N GLU A 589 4.51 6.79 31.23
CA GLU A 589 4.37 5.82 32.31
C GLU A 589 3.16 6.19 33.18
N GLY A 590 2.23 5.25 33.37
CA GLY A 590 1.02 5.46 34.17
C GLY A 590 -0.19 6.02 33.39
N ASP A 591 -0.02 6.33 32.10
CA ASP A 591 -1.12 6.70 31.19
C ASP A 591 -1.75 5.43 30.61
N TYR A 592 -2.54 4.76 31.45
CA TYR A 592 -3.13 3.46 31.17
C TYR A 592 -4.31 3.53 30.22
N ASN A 593 -4.96 4.68 30.10
CA ASN A 593 -5.93 4.91 29.03
C ASN A 593 -5.26 5.50 27.79
N GLY A 594 -3.97 5.86 27.85
CA GLY A 594 -3.11 6.42 26.80
C GLY A 594 -3.61 7.74 26.19
N ASP A 595 -4.41 8.52 26.91
CA ASP A 595 -4.96 9.80 26.42
C ASP A 595 -3.93 10.94 26.38
N GLY A 596 -2.67 10.65 26.72
CA GLY A 596 -1.56 11.57 26.80
C GLY A 596 -1.49 12.33 28.11
N LEU A 597 -2.33 11.99 29.11
CA LEU A 597 -2.37 12.63 30.42
C LEU A 597 -2.51 11.57 31.52
N VAL A 598 -1.52 11.49 32.41
CA VAL A 598 -1.63 10.62 33.60
C VAL A 598 -2.58 11.25 34.62
N ASN A 599 -3.83 10.80 34.66
CA ASN A 599 -4.90 11.42 35.43
C ASN A 599 -5.84 10.40 36.11
N ALA A 600 -7.01 10.86 36.56
CA ALA A 600 -7.96 10.01 37.28
C ALA A 600 -8.67 8.98 36.38
N ALA A 601 -8.67 9.18 35.06
CA ALA A 601 -9.19 8.21 34.10
C ALA A 601 -8.31 6.95 34.04
N ASP A 602 -6.98 7.08 34.10
CA ASP A 602 -6.04 5.95 34.14
C ASP A 602 -6.22 5.08 35.37
N TYR A 603 -6.57 5.71 36.50
CA TYR A 603 -6.92 4.97 37.71
C TYR A 603 -8.06 3.99 37.44
N THR A 604 -9.05 4.35 36.62
CA THR A 604 -10.16 3.44 36.31
C THR A 604 -9.70 2.23 35.48
N VAL A 605 -8.80 2.43 34.51
CA VAL A 605 -8.21 1.33 33.74
C VAL A 605 -7.40 0.39 34.63
N TRP A 606 -6.53 0.93 35.50
CA TRP A 606 -5.80 0.13 36.49
C TRP A 606 -6.72 -0.65 37.42
N ARG A 607 -7.79 -0.01 37.91
CA ARG A 607 -8.76 -0.66 38.81
C ARG A 607 -9.51 -1.81 38.13
N ASP A 608 -9.89 -1.64 36.88
CA ASP A 608 -10.66 -2.62 36.13
C ASP A 608 -9.81 -3.81 35.70
N THR A 609 -8.49 -3.62 35.59
CA THR A 609 -7.53 -4.66 35.19
C THR A 609 -6.73 -5.24 36.36
N LEU A 610 -6.94 -4.78 37.60
CA LEU A 610 -6.17 -5.19 38.77
C LEU A 610 -6.17 -6.73 38.99
N GLY A 611 -4.97 -7.31 39.05
CA GLY A 611 -4.71 -8.73 39.22
C GLY A 611 -4.73 -9.54 37.93
N SER A 612 -4.94 -8.89 36.78
CA SER A 612 -4.93 -9.52 35.47
C SER A 612 -3.52 -9.92 35.04
N THR A 613 -3.39 -11.10 34.43
CA THR A 613 -2.18 -11.57 33.73
C THR A 613 -2.42 -11.74 32.23
N THR A 614 -3.53 -11.20 31.71
CA THR A 614 -3.97 -11.37 30.31
C THR A 614 -4.38 -10.05 29.67
N ASP A 615 -5.14 -9.22 30.37
CA ASP A 615 -5.31 -7.79 30.06
C ASP A 615 -4.23 -7.02 30.81
N LEU A 616 -3.16 -6.66 30.10
CA LEU A 616 -1.95 -6.02 30.65
C LEU A 616 -1.90 -4.52 30.32
N ARG A 617 -3.03 -3.90 29.95
CA ARG A 617 -3.07 -2.48 29.57
C ARG A 617 -2.64 -1.52 30.68
N ALA A 618 -2.69 -1.97 31.94
CA ALA A 618 -2.18 -1.23 33.09
C ALA A 618 -0.93 -1.84 33.73
N ASP A 619 -0.21 -2.74 33.02
CA ASP A 619 1.09 -3.25 33.43
C ASP A 619 2.18 -2.22 33.09
N GLY A 620 2.27 -1.19 33.91
CA GLY A 620 3.21 -0.07 33.73
C GLY A 620 4.65 -0.41 34.08
N ASN A 621 4.90 -1.51 34.81
CA ASN A 621 6.26 -1.95 35.13
C ASN A 621 6.77 -3.11 34.25
N GLY A 622 5.90 -3.67 33.40
CA GLY A 622 6.21 -4.72 32.43
C GLY A 622 6.47 -6.09 33.05
N ASN A 623 5.94 -6.37 34.24
CA ASN A 623 6.18 -7.63 34.96
C ASN A 623 5.18 -8.75 34.59
N LEU A 624 4.30 -8.49 33.61
CA LEU A 624 3.25 -9.37 33.10
C LEU A 624 2.11 -9.65 34.10
N ILE A 625 1.91 -8.78 35.09
CA ILE A 625 0.77 -8.80 36.01
C ILE A 625 0.39 -7.38 36.45
N VAL A 626 -0.88 -7.00 36.27
CA VAL A 626 -1.36 -5.72 36.80
C VAL A 626 -1.47 -5.79 38.32
N ASP A 627 -0.55 -5.19 39.05
CA ASP A 627 -0.47 -5.28 40.51
C ASP A 627 -0.92 -4.00 41.22
N GLY A 628 -1.17 -4.14 42.52
CA GLY A 628 -1.68 -3.05 43.36
C GLY A 628 -0.60 -2.41 44.21
N PRO A 629 -0.97 -1.50 45.14
CA PRO A 629 -0.03 -0.75 45.99
C PRO A 629 0.90 -1.60 46.90
N ALA A 630 0.87 -2.93 46.79
CA ALA A 630 1.67 -3.86 47.57
C ALA A 630 2.89 -4.35 46.76
N GLY A 631 3.87 -3.48 46.57
CA GLY A 631 5.14 -3.82 45.90
C GLY A 631 5.85 -2.56 45.43
N ALA A 632 7.17 -2.49 45.67
CA ALA A 632 7.98 -1.40 45.13
C ALA A 632 8.07 -1.55 43.62
N GLY A 633 7.68 -0.51 42.88
CA GLY A 633 7.55 -0.54 41.44
C GLY A 633 6.24 -1.13 40.94
N SER A 634 5.22 -1.25 41.79
CA SER A 634 3.88 -1.69 41.36
C SER A 634 3.26 -0.75 40.33
N ASP A 635 2.32 -1.23 39.53
CA ASP A 635 1.61 -0.43 38.54
C ASP A 635 0.88 0.75 39.16
N TYR A 636 0.27 0.53 40.33
CA TYR A 636 -0.29 1.63 41.11
C TYR A 636 0.75 2.70 41.48
N GLU A 637 1.98 2.29 41.82
CA GLU A 637 3.08 3.23 42.08
C GLU A 637 3.53 3.94 40.80
N VAL A 638 3.54 3.27 39.64
CA VAL A 638 3.83 3.88 38.33
C VAL A 638 2.82 4.99 38.02
N TRP A 639 1.51 4.72 38.14
CA TRP A 639 0.47 5.74 37.95
C TRP A 639 0.59 6.89 38.97
N THR A 640 0.70 6.59 40.26
CA THR A 640 0.79 7.66 41.28
C THR A 640 2.04 8.52 41.13
N SER A 641 3.18 7.93 40.73
CA SER A 641 4.44 8.64 40.55
C SER A 641 4.40 9.60 39.36
N ASN A 642 3.60 9.29 38.36
CA ASN A 642 3.45 10.08 37.15
C ASN A 642 2.17 10.93 37.15
N TYR A 643 1.32 10.87 38.19
CA TYR A 643 0.06 11.60 38.23
C TYR A 643 0.23 13.11 37.99
N GLY A 644 -0.46 13.62 36.97
CA GLY A 644 -0.37 14.99 36.48
C GLY A 644 0.68 15.21 35.38
N ALA A 645 1.40 14.16 34.96
CA ALA A 645 2.24 14.20 33.76
C ALA A 645 1.36 14.32 32.50
N GLY A 646 1.90 14.99 31.48
CA GLY A 646 1.27 15.12 30.18
C GLY A 646 2.31 14.97 29.08
N ALA A 647 1.93 14.37 27.97
CA ALA A 647 2.82 14.02 26.88
C ALA A 647 3.23 15.31 26.17
N SER A 648 4.54 15.48 25.97
CA SER A 648 5.05 16.47 25.01
C SER A 648 4.95 15.88 23.61
N SER A 649 4.40 16.64 22.65
CA SER A 649 4.26 16.19 21.26
C SER A 649 5.59 15.65 20.71
N GLY A 650 5.56 14.41 20.22
CA GLY A 650 6.59 13.91 19.29
C GLY A 650 6.53 14.70 17.99
N ALA A 651 7.53 14.56 17.12
CA ALA A 651 7.63 15.34 15.88
C ALA A 651 6.33 15.30 15.06
N SER A 652 5.70 16.46 14.84
CA SER A 652 4.54 16.60 13.97
C SER A 652 4.97 16.40 12.52
N VAL A 653 4.44 15.38 11.83
CA VAL A 653 4.61 15.23 10.39
C VAL A 653 3.39 15.84 9.70
N ALA A 654 3.58 17.00 9.07
CA ALA A 654 2.59 17.53 8.15
C ALA A 654 2.68 16.74 6.85
N ILE A 655 1.58 16.14 6.40
CA ILE A 655 1.54 15.50 5.07
C ILE A 655 1.60 16.64 4.04
N PRO A 656 2.61 16.69 3.16
CA PRO A 656 2.70 17.73 2.15
C PRO A 656 1.46 17.71 1.25
N GLU A 657 0.78 18.85 1.12
CA GLU A 657 -0.22 18.99 0.06
C GLU A 657 0.46 18.83 -1.31
N PRO A 658 -0.16 18.14 -2.29
CA PRO A 658 0.37 18.10 -3.64
C PRO A 658 0.52 19.53 -4.20
N THR A 659 1.78 19.93 -4.40
CA THR A 659 2.36 21.02 -5.23
C THR A 659 1.63 22.36 -5.40
N SER A 660 0.65 22.68 -4.57
CA SER A 660 -0.19 23.90 -4.67
C SER A 660 0.62 25.20 -4.50
N ILE A 661 1.68 25.16 -3.68
CA ILE A 661 2.62 26.29 -3.50
C ILE A 661 3.46 26.52 -4.77
N LEU A 662 3.77 25.46 -5.52
CA LEU A 662 4.54 25.54 -6.76
C LEU A 662 3.70 26.17 -7.89
N LEU A 663 2.40 25.86 -7.93
CA LEU A 663 1.41 26.51 -8.80
C LEU A 663 1.18 27.97 -8.44
N ALA A 664 1.06 28.30 -7.15
CA ALA A 664 0.90 29.68 -6.69
C ALA A 664 2.13 30.55 -7.01
N THR A 665 3.34 30.00 -6.85
CA THR A 665 4.58 30.69 -7.20
C THR A 665 4.77 30.79 -8.71
N ALA A 666 4.43 29.76 -9.49
CA ALA A 666 4.43 29.81 -10.95
C ALA A 666 3.42 30.84 -11.50
N ALA A 667 2.22 30.92 -10.92
CA ALA A 667 1.22 31.93 -11.26
C ALA A 667 1.68 33.36 -10.91
N ALA A 668 2.29 33.55 -9.73
CA ALA A 668 2.85 34.84 -9.33
C ALA A 668 4.01 35.29 -10.23
N LEU A 669 4.90 34.37 -10.61
CA LEU A 669 6.01 34.63 -11.54
C LEU A 669 5.50 34.92 -12.97
N GLY A 670 4.43 34.25 -13.40
CA GLY A 670 3.75 34.53 -14.67
C GLY A 670 3.10 35.91 -14.72
N LEU A 671 2.53 36.38 -13.60
CA LEU A 671 1.95 37.72 -13.47
C LEU A 671 3.01 38.82 -13.48
N LEU A 672 4.18 38.58 -12.87
CA LEU A 672 5.30 39.52 -12.86
C LEU A 672 5.91 39.71 -14.27
N ARG A 673 6.00 38.64 -15.07
CA ARG A 673 6.48 38.72 -16.48
C ARG A 673 5.55 39.48 -17.43
N ARG A 674 4.29 39.72 -17.05
CA ARG A 674 3.34 40.48 -17.85
C ARG A 674 3.37 41.99 -17.60
N SER A 675 4.23 42.44 -16.67
CA SER A 675 4.35 43.83 -16.22
C SER A 675 5.67 44.52 -16.60
N SER A 676 6.44 43.95 -17.53
CA SER A 676 7.68 44.54 -18.09
C SER A 676 7.55 44.88 -19.57
#